data_AF-A0A2V7LAT7-F1
#
_entry.id   AF-A0A2V7LAT7-F1
#
_cell.length_a   1.000
_cell.length_b   1.000
_cell.length_c   1.000
_cell.angle_alpha   90.00
_cell.angle_beta   90.00
_cell.angle_gamma   90.00
#
_symmetry.space_group_name_H-M   'P 1'
#
loop_
_entity.id
_entity.type
_entity.pdbx_description
1 polymer ?
#
loop_
_entity_poly.entity_id
_entity_poly.type
_entity_poly.pdbx_seq_one_letter_code
_entity_poly.pdbx_strand_id
1 'polypeptide(L)'
;MTGHPLARVVLVLGAAAALAAACGGDSTGPAPDVTVTITVTQLTGPDISDLGAGQQRVQCEVSLSASATGTGTARATWRDATLLFYAGPARATPVDSTLIPATEIQSSWGASNIGPGDTQRSGWRISAAIPFGAALVYRYQPPTGGVRSTRVTFTCGPEIANPQPPTISGLSVQPAGSEIEPGGTLIVHYIAASDVGLWTSSVKTSGACTLEQDFSERLLRSSERTVSLVIPGTCTLGKSLSFQVSATNAALESTMVPSPRSFTVVDHTPPHVFGDHWPTATDYYFVGDTLRPFVSAQDNQAVRSIIWEVQPGGLRDSISGAGGRFVDIPIRPEWAGASIQIRLFARDMSGLVSDTLVAPIPGLPIYPTVQRPTRWTTIAGDVEDLAFDSKRGMVYLVQVEGTVRIGVFSVANLAMWESIPLRTGASDLDLTPSDDSLVLALPYERALGVIDLLQASPRTVTVLPLHSLDTTTQQAPWQVRVGANGKAYVILEGPTPTPSGLLEVDLATGTERLIPGSANIAGARFERSFDRSALIFDRWTDLLERYDVGRDAFGPLHGARSIYGPLRVDGTGARVTIGLDVYDANLDFFRRLPSVYGGEAVPGAALSKDGMYLYSVLGFRGIARTRTSDGAVLDRSPTPFSASGYLRVSPDGSTLIVVDSFVGTARIALIDLR
;
A
#
# COMPACT_ATOMS: atom_id res chain seq x y z
N MET A 1 28.58 -52.66 -27.63
CA MET A 1 29.43 -52.01 -26.60
C MET A 1 28.73 -52.21 -25.27
N THR A 2 29.18 -53.19 -24.49
CA THR A 2 28.61 -53.55 -23.19
C THR A 2 28.96 -52.45 -22.17
N GLY A 3 27.94 -51.76 -21.66
CA GLY A 3 28.11 -50.73 -20.64
C GLY A 3 28.61 -51.33 -19.33
N HIS A 4 29.76 -50.87 -18.87
CA HIS A 4 30.29 -51.19 -17.54
C HIS A 4 29.65 -50.27 -16.48
N PRO A 5 29.36 -50.76 -15.27
CA PRO A 5 28.83 -49.92 -14.20
C PRO A 5 29.87 -48.89 -13.74
N LEU A 6 29.49 -47.60 -13.72
CA LEU A 6 30.31 -46.51 -13.20
C LEU A 6 30.04 -46.35 -11.69
N ALA A 7 31.07 -46.43 -10.87
CA ALA A 7 30.98 -46.08 -9.45
C ALA A 7 31.00 -44.54 -9.28
N ARG A 8 30.11 -44.01 -8.43
CA ARG A 8 30.08 -42.60 -8.01
C ARG A 8 30.38 -42.54 -6.51
N VAL A 9 31.47 -41.90 -6.13
CA VAL A 9 31.81 -41.65 -4.72
C VAL A 9 31.15 -40.35 -4.24
N VAL A 10 30.35 -40.42 -3.17
CA VAL A 10 29.89 -39.29 -2.34
C VAL A 10 30.20 -39.62 -0.88
N LEU A 11 30.74 -38.63 -0.15
CA LEU A 11 31.40 -38.74 1.16
C LEU A 11 30.45 -39.12 2.32
N VAL A 12 30.76 -40.14 3.12
CA VAL A 12 30.20 -40.39 4.48
C VAL A 12 31.27 -41.04 5.37
N LEU A 13 31.51 -40.49 6.58
CA LEU A 13 32.48 -41.00 7.57
C LEU A 13 31.86 -42.09 8.47
N GLY A 14 32.60 -43.19 8.71
CA GLY A 14 32.26 -44.21 9.72
C GLY A 14 33.50 -44.98 10.19
N ALA A 15 33.68 -45.08 11.51
CA ALA A 15 34.87 -45.54 12.22
C ALA A 15 35.12 -47.06 12.18
N ALA A 16 36.39 -47.45 12.35
CA ALA A 16 36.89 -48.82 12.42
C ALA A 16 37.03 -49.35 13.86
N ALA A 17 36.86 -50.67 14.02
CA ALA A 17 37.26 -51.43 15.21
C ALA A 17 37.84 -52.80 14.81
N ALA A 18 38.77 -53.31 15.61
CA ALA A 18 39.71 -54.38 15.28
C ALA A 18 39.45 -55.75 15.97
N LEU A 19 39.84 -56.81 15.25
CA LEU A 19 40.53 -58.07 15.61
C LEU A 19 40.03 -59.05 16.70
N ALA A 20 39.89 -60.33 16.31
CA ALA A 20 40.51 -61.56 16.88
C ALA A 20 40.09 -62.78 16.02
N ALA A 21 40.97 -63.52 15.32
CA ALA A 21 41.86 -64.63 15.71
C ALA A 21 41.20 -66.04 15.73
N ALA A 22 41.68 -66.96 14.87
CA ALA A 22 41.71 -68.42 15.08
C ALA A 22 42.64 -69.13 14.07
N CYS A 23 43.41 -70.10 14.57
CA CYS A 23 44.49 -70.84 13.90
C CYS A 23 44.04 -72.16 13.23
N GLY A 24 44.87 -72.68 12.32
CA GLY A 24 45.07 -74.14 12.16
C GLY A 24 45.19 -74.67 10.72
N GLY A 25 46.36 -75.23 10.38
CA GLY A 25 46.49 -76.21 9.27
C GLY A 25 47.75 -76.05 8.40
N ASP A 26 48.83 -76.74 8.77
CA ASP A 26 50.07 -76.84 7.98
C ASP A 26 49.87 -77.69 6.70
N SER A 27 50.23 -77.14 5.55
CA SER A 27 50.40 -77.85 4.28
C SER A 27 51.69 -77.37 3.61
N THR A 28 52.69 -78.25 3.47
CA THR A 28 54.05 -77.93 3.00
C THR A 28 54.19 -77.91 1.47
N GLY A 29 53.23 -77.32 0.75
CA GLY A 29 53.41 -76.93 -0.65
C GLY A 29 53.92 -75.48 -0.75
N PRO A 30 54.64 -75.07 -1.81
CA PRO A 30 54.91 -73.64 -2.04
C PRO A 30 53.58 -72.90 -2.06
N ALA A 31 53.42 -71.99 -1.10
CA ALA A 31 52.20 -71.23 -0.90
C ALA A 31 51.84 -70.50 -2.21
N PRO A 32 50.63 -70.71 -2.75
CA PRO A 32 50.29 -70.15 -4.05
C PRO A 32 50.19 -68.62 -3.92
N ASP A 33 51.08 -67.92 -4.63
CA ASP A 33 51.22 -66.47 -4.58
C ASP A 33 50.51 -65.78 -5.76
N VAL A 34 49.94 -64.61 -5.51
CA VAL A 34 49.26 -63.77 -6.52
C VAL A 34 49.80 -62.34 -6.44
N THR A 35 50.33 -61.84 -7.55
CA THR A 35 50.76 -60.45 -7.71
C THR A 35 49.82 -59.73 -8.65
N VAL A 36 49.34 -58.55 -8.24
CA VAL A 36 48.36 -57.78 -9.00
C VAL A 36 49.00 -56.47 -9.48
N THR A 37 48.92 -56.23 -10.79
CA THR A 37 49.35 -54.98 -11.42
C THR A 37 48.14 -54.24 -11.95
N ILE A 38 48.08 -52.93 -11.72
CA ILE A 38 47.01 -52.06 -12.25
C ILE A 38 47.64 -51.01 -13.15
N THR A 39 47.09 -50.85 -14.34
CA THR A 39 47.51 -49.83 -15.30
C THR A 39 46.33 -48.96 -15.74
N VAL A 40 46.61 -47.70 -16.09
CA VAL A 40 45.65 -46.84 -16.77
C VAL A 40 45.55 -47.29 -18.22
N THR A 41 44.37 -47.68 -18.67
CA THR A 41 44.12 -48.06 -20.06
C THR A 41 43.55 -46.92 -20.88
N GLN A 42 42.81 -46.01 -20.25
CA GLN A 42 42.27 -44.82 -20.89
C GLN A 42 42.13 -43.71 -19.86
N LEU A 43 42.43 -42.48 -20.27
CA LEU A 43 42.17 -41.27 -19.50
C LEU A 43 41.47 -40.28 -20.43
N THR A 44 40.25 -39.90 -20.09
CA THR A 44 39.43 -38.92 -20.82
C THR A 44 39.24 -37.68 -19.93
N GLY A 45 39.39 -36.49 -20.51
CA GLY A 45 39.39 -35.21 -19.79
C GLY A 45 40.72 -34.46 -19.96
N PRO A 46 40.92 -33.32 -19.27
CA PRO A 46 40.04 -32.74 -18.26
C PRO A 46 38.78 -32.08 -18.84
N ASP A 47 37.61 -32.44 -18.30
CA ASP A 47 36.37 -31.69 -18.51
C ASP A 47 36.26 -30.59 -17.44
N ILE A 48 36.09 -29.35 -17.87
CA ILE A 48 35.97 -28.19 -16.97
C ILE A 48 34.56 -27.62 -17.05
N SER A 49 33.88 -27.66 -15.90
CA SER A 49 32.56 -27.05 -15.69
C SER A 49 32.68 -25.79 -14.83
N ASP A 50 32.03 -24.71 -15.26
CA ASP A 50 31.87 -23.48 -14.50
C ASP A 50 30.63 -23.60 -13.59
N LEU A 51 30.81 -23.28 -12.31
CA LEU A 51 29.76 -23.35 -11.28
C LEU A 51 29.22 -21.95 -10.90
N GLY A 52 29.73 -20.89 -11.53
CA GLY A 52 29.39 -19.50 -11.25
C GLY A 52 30.36 -18.82 -10.27
N ALA A 53 30.42 -17.49 -10.33
CA ALA A 53 31.28 -16.66 -9.46
C ALA A 53 32.76 -17.15 -9.41
N GLY A 54 33.33 -17.51 -10.56
CA GLY A 54 34.71 -17.99 -10.68
C GLY A 54 34.97 -19.40 -10.14
N GLN A 55 33.97 -20.07 -9.56
CA GLN A 55 34.10 -21.45 -9.11
C GLN A 55 34.09 -22.42 -10.30
N GLN A 56 35.01 -23.37 -10.29
CA GLN A 56 35.15 -24.37 -11.34
C GLN A 56 35.31 -25.76 -10.75
N ARG A 57 34.91 -26.76 -11.54
CA ARG A 57 35.20 -28.16 -11.28
C ARG A 57 35.87 -28.77 -12.50
N VAL A 58 37.03 -29.38 -12.26
CA VAL A 58 37.73 -30.21 -13.22
C VAL A 58 37.40 -31.68 -12.96
N GLN A 59 37.19 -32.45 -14.02
CA GLN A 59 36.83 -33.87 -13.94
C GLN A 59 37.58 -34.68 -14.99
N CYS A 60 38.01 -35.88 -14.63
CA CYS A 60 38.50 -36.87 -15.57
C CYS A 60 37.82 -38.21 -15.37
N GLU A 61 37.68 -38.94 -16.47
CA GLU A 61 37.27 -40.34 -16.47
C GLU A 61 38.50 -41.21 -16.71
N VAL A 62 38.79 -42.12 -15.79
CA VAL A 62 39.93 -43.01 -15.85
C VAL A 62 39.46 -44.46 -15.92
N SER A 63 39.88 -45.16 -16.96
CA SER A 63 39.68 -46.59 -17.12
C SER A 63 40.96 -47.31 -16.69
N LEU A 64 40.80 -48.30 -15.83
CA LEU A 64 41.90 -49.08 -15.26
C LEU A 64 41.77 -50.55 -15.68
N SER A 65 42.90 -51.22 -15.83
CA SER A 65 42.95 -52.68 -16.01
C SER A 65 43.83 -53.29 -14.93
N ALA A 66 43.27 -54.24 -14.20
CA ALA A 66 43.99 -55.07 -13.25
C ALA A 66 44.34 -56.41 -13.91
N SER A 67 45.59 -56.84 -13.82
CA SER A 67 46.03 -58.18 -14.21
C SER A 67 46.72 -58.86 -13.04
N ALA A 68 46.44 -60.15 -12.86
CA ALA A 68 47.04 -60.96 -11.81
C ALA A 68 47.96 -62.03 -12.41
N THR A 69 49.16 -62.16 -11.84
CA THR A 69 50.14 -63.20 -12.16
C THR A 69 50.39 -64.09 -10.95
N GLY A 70 50.69 -65.36 -11.19
CA GLY A 70 50.88 -66.36 -10.13
C GLY A 70 50.76 -67.78 -10.66
N THR A 71 50.80 -68.76 -9.76
CA THR A 71 50.64 -70.18 -10.11
C THR A 71 49.43 -70.79 -9.40
N GLY A 72 48.76 -71.74 -10.05
CA GLY A 72 47.60 -72.44 -9.49
C GLY A 72 46.30 -71.63 -9.49
N THR A 73 45.33 -72.07 -8.67
CA THR A 73 43.96 -71.53 -8.59
C THR A 73 43.76 -70.49 -7.48
N ALA A 74 44.86 -69.99 -6.89
CA ALA A 74 44.82 -68.98 -5.83
C ALA A 74 44.19 -67.67 -6.32
N ARG A 75 43.45 -66.98 -5.45
CA ARG A 75 42.83 -65.70 -5.77
C ARG A 75 43.10 -64.67 -4.69
N ALA A 76 43.58 -63.49 -5.07
CA ALA A 76 43.74 -62.37 -4.17
C ALA A 76 42.39 -61.69 -3.92
N THR A 77 42.03 -61.43 -2.66
CA THR A 77 40.82 -60.67 -2.29
C THR A 77 41.12 -59.18 -2.35
N TRP A 78 40.29 -58.42 -3.07
CA TRP A 78 40.35 -56.96 -3.06
C TRP A 78 39.97 -56.40 -1.68
N ARG A 79 40.79 -55.49 -1.15
CA ARG A 79 40.52 -54.73 0.09
C ARG A 79 40.17 -53.29 -0.27
N ASP A 80 40.39 -52.36 0.64
CA ASP A 80 40.23 -50.93 0.39
C ASP A 80 41.24 -50.37 -0.62
N ALA A 81 41.01 -49.14 -1.07
CA ALA A 81 42.01 -48.35 -1.78
C ALA A 81 42.10 -46.95 -1.19
N THR A 82 43.23 -46.27 -1.40
CA THR A 82 43.37 -44.85 -1.06
C THR A 82 43.58 -44.05 -2.34
N LEU A 83 42.70 -43.07 -2.58
CA LEU A 83 42.88 -42.05 -3.61
C LEU A 83 43.67 -40.90 -3.00
N LEU A 84 44.84 -40.62 -3.54
CA LEU A 84 45.71 -39.52 -3.13
C LEU A 84 45.62 -38.41 -4.18
N PHE A 85 45.37 -37.17 -3.77
CA PHE A 85 45.35 -36.00 -4.65
C PHE A 85 46.65 -35.21 -4.53
N TYR A 86 47.17 -34.74 -5.65
CA TYR A 86 48.39 -33.95 -5.76
C TYR A 86 48.06 -32.65 -6.48
N ALA A 87 48.48 -31.52 -5.92
CA ALA A 87 48.31 -30.21 -6.55
C ALA A 87 49.55 -29.35 -6.32
N GLY A 88 49.62 -28.21 -6.99
CA GLY A 88 50.75 -27.30 -6.92
C GLY A 88 51.85 -27.58 -7.96
N PRO A 89 52.97 -26.82 -7.93
CA PRO A 89 54.01 -26.86 -8.95
C PRO A 89 54.75 -28.20 -9.07
N ALA A 90 55.02 -28.86 -7.94
CA ALA A 90 55.84 -30.07 -7.92
C ALA A 90 55.01 -31.37 -8.01
N ARG A 91 53.72 -31.33 -7.63
CA ARG A 91 52.82 -32.50 -7.47
C ARG A 91 53.49 -33.74 -6.82
N ALA A 92 54.49 -33.52 -5.95
CA ALA A 92 55.32 -34.60 -5.41
C ALA A 92 54.75 -35.21 -4.12
N THR A 93 54.07 -34.39 -3.31
CA THR A 93 53.43 -34.80 -2.05
C THR A 93 51.91 -34.70 -2.19
N PRO A 94 51.14 -35.68 -1.70
CA PRO A 94 49.69 -35.58 -1.74
C PRO A 94 49.23 -34.44 -0.83
N VAL A 95 48.33 -33.60 -1.35
CA VAL A 95 47.69 -32.51 -0.62
C VAL A 95 46.42 -32.97 0.10
N ASP A 96 45.83 -34.08 -0.36
CA ASP A 96 44.62 -34.65 0.22
C ASP A 96 44.54 -36.17 -0.09
N SER A 97 43.69 -36.89 0.64
CA SER A 97 43.45 -38.32 0.43
C SER A 97 42.05 -38.77 0.83
N THR A 98 41.52 -39.76 0.10
CA THR A 98 40.22 -40.38 0.37
C THR A 98 40.37 -41.90 0.45
N LEU A 99 39.86 -42.51 1.53
CA LEU A 99 39.75 -43.95 1.64
C LEU A 99 38.50 -44.44 0.89
N ILE A 100 38.68 -45.40 -0.01
CA ILE A 100 37.62 -46.07 -0.76
C ILE A 100 37.40 -47.45 -0.14
N PRO A 101 36.24 -47.74 0.47
CA PRO A 101 35.99 -49.00 1.14
C PRO A 101 36.10 -50.21 0.22
N ALA A 102 36.44 -51.37 0.80
CA ALA A 102 36.59 -52.62 0.05
C ALA A 102 35.34 -53.01 -0.76
N THR A 103 34.14 -52.72 -0.24
CA THR A 103 32.87 -52.99 -0.94
C THR A 103 32.77 -52.24 -2.27
N GLU A 104 33.20 -50.98 -2.31
CA GLU A 104 33.19 -50.16 -3.52
C GLU A 104 34.28 -50.60 -4.50
N ILE A 105 35.48 -50.95 -4.01
CA ILE A 105 36.55 -51.50 -4.84
C ILE A 105 36.10 -52.80 -5.51
N GLN A 106 35.56 -53.74 -4.74
CA GLN A 106 35.06 -55.02 -5.26
C GLN A 106 33.93 -54.81 -6.27
N SER A 107 33.02 -53.86 -6.02
CA SER A 107 31.96 -53.50 -6.96
C SER A 107 32.53 -52.91 -8.25
N SER A 108 33.53 -52.03 -8.16
CA SER A 108 34.14 -51.36 -9.33
C SER A 108 34.86 -52.33 -10.28
N TRP A 109 35.45 -53.40 -9.74
CA TRP A 109 36.10 -54.46 -10.51
C TRP A 109 35.12 -55.55 -10.99
N GLY A 110 33.87 -55.55 -10.50
CA GLY A 110 32.87 -56.57 -10.78
C GLY A 110 33.12 -57.91 -10.09
N ALA A 111 34.09 -58.01 -9.18
CA ALA A 111 34.44 -59.22 -8.46
C ALA A 111 35.12 -58.93 -7.12
N SER A 112 34.92 -59.80 -6.13
CA SER A 112 35.57 -59.66 -4.82
C SER A 112 37.03 -60.12 -4.79
N ASN A 113 37.47 -60.80 -5.84
CA ASN A 113 38.80 -61.40 -5.94
C ASN A 113 39.31 -61.46 -7.39
N ILE A 114 40.61 -61.65 -7.57
CA ILE A 114 41.30 -61.78 -8.86
C ILE A 114 42.35 -62.91 -8.79
N GLY A 115 42.37 -63.82 -9.76
CA GLY A 115 43.30 -64.96 -9.83
C GLY A 115 44.29 -64.86 -11.01
N PRO A 116 45.37 -65.68 -11.03
CA PRO A 116 46.35 -65.71 -12.11
C PRO A 116 45.71 -65.88 -13.50
N GLY A 117 46.06 -65.01 -14.44
CA GLY A 117 45.49 -64.99 -15.79
C GLY A 117 44.18 -64.19 -15.93
N ASP A 118 43.54 -63.82 -14.81
CA ASP A 118 42.37 -62.94 -14.85
C ASP A 118 42.78 -61.52 -15.23
N THR A 119 41.93 -60.88 -16.03
CA THR A 119 41.98 -59.43 -16.29
C THR A 119 40.65 -58.82 -15.91
N GLN A 120 40.68 -57.77 -15.09
CA GLN A 120 39.50 -57.03 -14.65
C GLN A 120 39.62 -55.58 -15.10
N ARG A 121 38.48 -54.94 -15.38
CA ARG A 121 38.40 -53.54 -15.80
C ARG A 121 37.51 -52.75 -14.86
N SER A 122 37.91 -51.53 -14.54
CA SER A 122 37.10 -50.59 -13.75
C SER A 122 37.15 -49.20 -14.39
N GLY A 123 36.07 -48.43 -14.21
CA GLY A 123 35.95 -47.06 -14.69
C GLY A 123 35.64 -46.13 -13.52
N TRP A 124 36.38 -45.03 -13.42
CA TRP A 124 36.25 -44.05 -12.35
C TRP A 124 36.05 -42.66 -12.92
N ARG A 125 35.19 -41.88 -12.27
CA ARG A 125 35.03 -40.45 -12.53
C ARG A 125 35.51 -39.68 -11.32
N ILE A 126 36.56 -38.90 -11.47
CA ILE A 126 37.24 -38.21 -10.37
C ILE A 126 37.26 -36.72 -10.69
N SER A 127 36.84 -35.90 -9.73
CA SER A 127 36.72 -34.46 -9.90
C SER A 127 37.25 -33.68 -8.70
N ALA A 128 37.77 -32.48 -8.94
CA ALA A 128 38.23 -31.55 -7.92
C ALA A 128 37.96 -30.09 -8.34
N ALA A 129 38.15 -29.15 -7.41
CA ALA A 129 38.01 -27.70 -7.68
C ALA A 129 39.25 -27.06 -8.32
N ILE A 130 40.30 -27.85 -8.58
CA ILE A 130 41.58 -27.42 -9.16
C ILE A 130 42.19 -28.56 -9.99
N PRO A 131 43.01 -28.27 -11.02
CA PRO A 131 43.77 -29.29 -11.75
C PRO A 131 44.66 -30.12 -10.81
N PHE A 132 44.60 -31.45 -10.93
CA PHE A 132 45.20 -32.34 -9.95
C PHE A 132 45.95 -33.51 -10.60
N GLY A 133 47.03 -33.96 -9.97
CA GLY A 133 47.53 -35.31 -10.09
C GLY A 133 46.78 -36.23 -9.12
N ALA A 134 46.66 -37.51 -9.44
CA ALA A 134 46.04 -38.48 -8.56
C ALA A 134 46.81 -39.80 -8.55
N ALA A 135 46.78 -40.49 -7.42
CA ALA A 135 47.26 -41.85 -7.29
C ALA A 135 46.22 -42.72 -6.58
N LEU A 136 45.86 -43.86 -7.17
CA LEU A 136 45.04 -44.87 -6.52
C LEU A 136 45.95 -45.98 -6.01
N VAL A 137 45.97 -46.18 -4.69
CA VAL A 137 46.73 -47.24 -4.02
C VAL A 137 45.75 -48.31 -3.59
N TYR A 138 45.66 -49.39 -4.36
CA TYR A 138 44.78 -50.52 -4.08
C TYR A 138 45.44 -51.50 -3.14
N ARG A 139 44.73 -51.95 -2.10
CA ARG A 139 45.18 -53.02 -1.22
C ARG A 139 44.48 -54.33 -1.59
N TYR A 140 45.23 -55.42 -1.58
CA TYR A 140 44.72 -56.76 -1.87
C TYR A 140 45.40 -57.80 -0.98
N GLN A 141 44.72 -58.90 -0.70
CA GLN A 141 45.25 -59.96 0.15
C GLN A 141 45.31 -61.29 -0.62
N PRO A 142 46.51 -61.81 -0.91
CA PRO A 142 46.67 -63.17 -1.41
C PRO A 142 46.12 -64.21 -0.40
N PRO A 143 45.77 -65.44 -0.84
CA PRO A 143 45.25 -66.48 0.06
C PRO A 143 46.21 -66.86 1.18
N THR A 144 47.51 -66.74 0.90
CA THR A 144 48.59 -67.00 1.84
C THR A 144 49.48 -65.76 1.88
N GLY A 145 49.48 -65.04 3.00
CA GLY A 145 50.30 -63.84 3.20
C GLY A 145 49.55 -62.61 3.70
N GLY A 146 50.32 -61.55 3.95
CA GLY A 146 49.82 -60.25 4.39
C GLY A 146 49.18 -59.43 3.25
N VAL A 147 48.56 -58.33 3.62
CA VAL A 147 47.98 -57.37 2.66
C VAL A 147 49.10 -56.70 1.86
N ARG A 148 49.00 -56.76 0.52
CA ARG A 148 49.89 -56.09 -0.44
C ARG A 148 49.20 -54.89 -1.05
N SER A 149 49.96 -54.01 -1.69
CA SER A 149 49.43 -52.84 -2.39
C SER A 149 50.00 -52.68 -3.79
N THR A 150 49.19 -52.14 -4.69
CA THR A 150 49.60 -51.74 -6.04
C THR A 150 49.13 -50.32 -6.30
N ARG A 151 49.89 -49.55 -7.08
CA ARG A 151 49.71 -48.11 -7.25
C ARG A 151 49.61 -47.76 -8.73
N VAL A 152 48.62 -46.94 -9.05
CA VAL A 152 48.46 -46.34 -10.38
C VAL A 152 48.33 -44.83 -10.25
N THR A 153 48.97 -44.08 -11.14
CA THR A 153 48.97 -42.60 -11.14
C THR A 153 48.44 -42.06 -12.46
N PHE A 154 47.74 -40.94 -12.40
CA PHE A 154 47.28 -40.20 -13.58
C PHE A 154 47.15 -38.71 -13.25
N THR A 155 47.04 -37.86 -14.28
CA THR A 155 46.93 -36.41 -14.13
C THR A 155 45.65 -35.92 -14.78
N CYS A 156 44.82 -35.21 -14.02
CA CYS A 156 43.62 -34.54 -14.50
C CYS A 156 43.87 -33.03 -14.62
N GLY A 157 44.46 -32.64 -15.75
CA GLY A 157 44.95 -31.28 -15.98
C GLY A 157 46.11 -31.28 -16.98
N PRO A 158 46.73 -30.12 -17.22
CA PRO A 158 47.91 -30.03 -18.04
C PRO A 158 49.10 -30.68 -17.33
N GLU A 159 50.07 -31.12 -18.12
CA GLU A 159 51.39 -31.50 -17.63
C GLU A 159 52.11 -30.25 -17.11
N ILE A 160 52.75 -30.38 -15.95
CA ILE A 160 53.41 -29.28 -15.24
C ILE A 160 54.89 -29.62 -15.14
N ALA A 161 55.71 -28.94 -15.93
CA ALA A 161 57.17 -29.05 -15.87
C ALA A 161 57.75 -27.64 -15.69
N ASN A 162 58.27 -27.35 -14.51
CA ASN A 162 58.84 -26.05 -14.13
C ASN A 162 57.89 -24.85 -14.40
N PRO A 163 56.67 -24.85 -13.83
CA PRO A 163 55.70 -23.79 -14.09
C PRO A 163 56.26 -22.43 -13.68
N GLN A 164 55.86 -21.39 -14.39
CA GLN A 164 56.11 -20.01 -13.99
C GLN A 164 54.80 -19.34 -13.56
N PRO A 165 54.85 -18.40 -12.60
CA PRO A 165 53.70 -17.59 -12.26
C PRO A 165 53.12 -16.90 -13.52
N PRO A 166 51.79 -16.74 -13.62
CA PRO A 166 51.17 -16.03 -14.72
C PRO A 166 51.76 -14.63 -14.93
N THR A 167 51.74 -14.14 -16.16
CA THR A 167 52.01 -12.72 -16.44
C THR A 167 50.71 -11.97 -16.66
N ILE A 168 50.58 -10.78 -16.07
CA ILE A 168 49.46 -9.87 -16.34
C ILE A 168 50.01 -8.65 -17.07
N SER A 169 49.43 -8.32 -18.22
CA SER A 169 49.80 -7.19 -19.08
C SER A 169 48.57 -6.46 -19.61
N GLY A 170 48.77 -5.36 -20.33
CA GLY A 170 47.66 -4.58 -20.90
C GLY A 170 46.70 -3.98 -19.86
N LEU A 171 47.15 -3.85 -18.60
CA LEU A 171 46.32 -3.36 -17.51
C LEU A 171 45.96 -1.90 -17.75
N SER A 172 44.68 -1.64 -17.98
CA SER A 172 44.14 -0.29 -18.08
C SER A 172 42.79 -0.19 -17.38
N VAL A 173 42.43 1.03 -17.01
CA VAL A 173 41.20 1.29 -16.27
C VAL A 173 40.51 2.55 -16.76
N GLN A 174 39.19 2.54 -16.74
CA GLN A 174 38.32 3.70 -17.00
C GLN A 174 37.35 3.88 -15.82
N PRO A 175 36.93 5.12 -15.51
CA PRO A 175 37.27 6.39 -16.18
C PRO A 175 38.73 6.81 -15.94
N ALA A 176 39.30 7.66 -16.81
CA ALA A 176 40.72 8.05 -16.76
C ALA A 176 41.10 8.99 -15.59
N GLY A 177 40.11 9.58 -14.90
CA GLY A 177 40.31 10.51 -13.80
C GLY A 177 40.81 9.87 -12.50
N SER A 178 40.96 10.70 -11.46
CA SER A 178 41.34 10.30 -10.09
C SER A 178 40.17 10.17 -9.12
N GLU A 179 38.95 10.35 -9.63
CA GLU A 179 37.71 10.36 -8.86
C GLU A 179 36.73 9.36 -9.45
N ILE A 180 35.90 8.77 -8.60
CA ILE A 180 34.80 7.90 -9.00
C ILE A 180 33.61 8.11 -8.09
N GLU A 181 32.41 8.14 -8.68
CA GLU A 181 31.17 8.32 -7.94
C GLU A 181 30.54 6.98 -7.55
N PRO A 182 29.82 6.92 -6.42
CA PRO A 182 28.87 5.84 -6.18
C PRO A 182 27.85 5.74 -7.33
N GLY A 183 27.51 4.51 -7.72
CA GLY A 183 26.74 4.21 -8.94
C GLY A 183 27.56 4.28 -10.24
N GLY A 184 28.74 4.90 -10.20
CA GLY A 184 29.69 4.91 -11.32
C GLY A 184 30.28 3.53 -11.60
N THR A 185 30.76 3.32 -12.82
CA THR A 185 31.33 2.04 -13.26
C THR A 185 32.84 2.15 -13.46
N LEU A 186 33.58 1.30 -12.76
CA LEU A 186 35.00 1.06 -13.00
C LEU A 186 35.15 -0.03 -14.06
N ILE A 187 35.74 0.30 -15.21
CA ILE A 187 36.01 -0.67 -16.28
C ILE A 187 37.49 -1.03 -16.24
N VAL A 188 37.81 -2.29 -15.95
CA VAL A 188 39.18 -2.80 -15.85
C VAL A 188 39.45 -3.74 -17.02
N HIS A 189 40.47 -3.40 -17.82
CA HIS A 189 40.95 -4.23 -18.92
C HIS A 189 42.30 -4.86 -18.54
N TYR A 190 42.47 -6.15 -18.81
CA TYR A 190 43.76 -6.84 -18.64
C TYR A 190 43.88 -8.06 -19.54
N ILE A 191 45.14 -8.47 -19.77
CA ILE A 191 45.51 -9.72 -20.42
C ILE A 191 46.30 -10.55 -19.40
N ALA A 192 45.85 -11.75 -19.11
CA ALA A 192 46.58 -12.73 -18.32
C ALA A 192 47.12 -13.83 -19.24
N ALA A 193 48.33 -14.34 -18.98
CA ALA A 193 48.93 -15.44 -19.72
C ALA A 193 49.70 -16.41 -18.81
N SER A 194 49.73 -17.69 -19.18
CA SER A 194 50.39 -18.78 -18.44
C SER A 194 50.82 -19.90 -19.41
N ASP A 195 52.00 -20.47 -19.19
CA ASP A 195 52.57 -21.57 -19.98
C ASP A 195 51.85 -22.91 -19.72
N VAL A 196 51.40 -23.12 -18.48
CA VAL A 196 50.63 -24.30 -18.03
C VAL A 196 49.12 -24.06 -18.03
N GLY A 197 48.64 -22.94 -18.59
CA GLY A 197 47.22 -22.56 -18.62
C GLY A 197 46.75 -21.84 -17.36
N LEU A 198 45.76 -20.96 -17.53
CA LEU A 198 45.14 -20.16 -16.47
C LEU A 198 43.99 -20.93 -15.83
N TRP A 199 43.96 -20.97 -14.50
CA TRP A 199 42.85 -21.55 -13.76
C TRP A 199 41.80 -20.50 -13.46
N THR A 200 42.18 -19.41 -12.80
CA THR A 200 41.29 -18.31 -12.43
C THR A 200 41.96 -16.97 -12.65
N SER A 201 41.15 -15.94 -12.88
CA SER A 201 41.58 -14.55 -12.74
C SER A 201 40.53 -13.77 -11.97
N SER A 202 40.91 -12.67 -11.32
CA SER A 202 39.98 -11.87 -10.53
C SER A 202 40.36 -10.40 -10.50
N VAL A 203 39.35 -9.55 -10.37
CA VAL A 203 39.51 -8.11 -10.11
C VAL A 203 38.96 -7.82 -8.73
N LYS A 204 39.82 -7.28 -7.86
CA LYS A 204 39.47 -6.96 -6.47
C LYS A 204 39.71 -5.49 -6.18
N THR A 205 38.77 -4.84 -5.50
CA THR A 205 38.93 -3.47 -4.98
C THR A 205 39.19 -3.49 -3.48
N SER A 206 39.85 -2.44 -2.97
CA SER A 206 40.14 -2.25 -1.56
C SER A 206 40.18 -0.75 -1.21
N GLY A 207 40.15 -0.43 0.09
CA GLY A 207 40.15 0.95 0.58
C GLY A 207 38.73 1.43 0.90
N ALA A 208 38.15 2.29 0.06
CA ALA A 208 36.81 2.86 0.29
C ALA A 208 35.68 1.82 0.41
N CYS A 209 35.82 0.69 -0.27
CA CYS A 209 34.98 -0.50 -0.19
C CYS A 209 35.73 -1.71 -0.78
N THR A 210 35.18 -2.92 -0.59
CA THR A 210 35.73 -4.16 -1.16
C THR A 210 34.72 -4.78 -2.12
N LEU A 211 35.14 -4.98 -3.36
CA LEU A 211 34.42 -5.70 -4.41
C LEU A 211 35.36 -6.76 -4.95
N GLU A 212 34.83 -7.91 -5.34
CA GLU A 212 35.61 -9.00 -5.93
C GLU A 212 34.79 -9.66 -7.01
N GLN A 213 35.38 -9.80 -8.19
CA GLN A 213 34.78 -10.52 -9.30
C GLN A 213 35.78 -11.54 -9.83
N ASP A 214 35.43 -12.81 -9.66
CA ASP A 214 36.24 -13.95 -10.05
C ASP A 214 35.78 -14.52 -11.40
N PHE A 215 36.75 -14.95 -12.19
CA PHE A 215 36.55 -15.48 -13.54
C PHE A 215 37.18 -16.85 -13.69
N SER A 216 36.43 -17.70 -14.37
CA SER A 216 36.87 -19.01 -14.79
C SER A 216 37.64 -18.94 -16.10
N GLU A 217 38.90 -19.38 -16.10
CA GLU A 217 39.78 -19.29 -17.28
C GLU A 217 40.00 -20.62 -17.99
N ARG A 218 39.47 -21.73 -17.46
CA ARG A 218 39.35 -23.03 -18.16
C ARG A 218 40.64 -23.51 -18.83
N LEU A 219 41.79 -23.27 -18.20
CA LEU A 219 43.13 -23.63 -18.70
C LEU A 219 43.55 -22.94 -20.00
N LEU A 220 42.92 -21.82 -20.37
CA LEU A 220 43.40 -20.99 -21.49
C LEU A 220 44.82 -20.50 -21.21
N ARG A 221 45.69 -20.56 -22.22
CA ARG A 221 47.08 -20.05 -22.09
C ARG A 221 47.16 -18.53 -22.07
N SER A 222 46.15 -17.86 -22.61
CA SER A 222 46.00 -16.41 -22.60
C SER A 222 44.52 -16.08 -22.49
N SER A 223 44.17 -15.08 -21.69
CA SER A 223 42.82 -14.58 -21.51
C SER A 223 42.82 -13.06 -21.48
N GLU A 224 41.95 -12.44 -22.27
CA GLU A 224 41.74 -11.00 -22.33
C GLU A 224 40.36 -10.68 -21.75
N ARG A 225 40.31 -9.75 -20.81
CA ARG A 225 39.10 -9.45 -20.04
C ARG A 225 38.88 -7.94 -19.99
N THR A 226 37.62 -7.56 -20.14
CA THR A 226 37.11 -6.23 -19.80
C THR A 226 36.01 -6.40 -18.74
N VAL A 227 36.26 -5.91 -17.54
CA VAL A 227 35.43 -6.13 -16.35
C VAL A 227 34.79 -4.82 -15.93
N SER A 228 33.48 -4.83 -15.70
CA SER A 228 32.74 -3.64 -15.23
C SER A 228 32.33 -3.83 -13.77
N LEU A 229 32.85 -3.01 -12.87
CA LEU A 229 32.53 -2.99 -11.45
C LEU A 229 31.74 -1.72 -11.14
N VAL A 230 30.45 -1.86 -10.80
CA VAL A 230 29.64 -0.74 -10.32
C VAL A 230 30.02 -0.44 -8.88
N ILE A 231 30.39 0.80 -8.57
CA ILE A 231 30.75 1.23 -7.22
C ILE A 231 29.49 1.37 -6.37
N PRO A 232 29.33 0.60 -5.28
CA PRO A 232 28.14 0.71 -4.44
C PRO A 232 28.03 2.05 -3.70
N GLY A 233 26.79 2.47 -3.41
CA GLY A 233 26.48 3.59 -2.50
C GLY A 233 27.08 3.44 -1.09
N THR A 234 27.44 2.23 -0.69
CA THR A 234 28.06 1.94 0.62
C THR A 234 29.56 2.22 0.69
N CYS A 235 30.20 2.60 -0.42
CA CYS A 235 31.62 2.99 -0.41
C CYS A 235 31.82 4.28 0.40
N THR A 236 32.88 4.31 1.21
CA THR A 236 33.16 5.45 2.10
C THR A 236 33.68 6.63 1.29
N LEU A 237 32.96 7.75 1.30
CA LEU A 237 33.37 8.98 0.61
C LEU A 237 34.68 9.55 1.18
N GLY A 238 35.43 10.24 0.32
CA GLY A 238 36.72 10.84 0.63
C GLY A 238 37.85 9.83 0.86
N LYS A 239 37.59 8.52 0.73
CA LYS A 239 38.61 7.47 0.85
C LYS A 239 39.08 7.01 -0.54
N SER A 240 40.33 6.56 -0.58
CA SER A 240 40.93 5.99 -1.78
C SER A 240 40.38 4.59 -2.03
N LEU A 241 39.95 4.31 -3.25
CA LEU A 241 39.60 3.03 -3.82
C LEU A 241 40.76 2.59 -4.73
N SER A 242 41.44 1.54 -4.31
CA SER A 242 42.46 0.87 -5.11
C SER A 242 41.87 -0.40 -5.69
N PHE A 243 42.42 -0.88 -6.81
CA PHE A 243 42.08 -2.20 -7.32
C PHE A 243 43.34 -2.96 -7.72
N GLN A 244 43.21 -4.28 -7.80
CA GLN A 244 44.26 -5.19 -8.19
C GLN A 244 43.66 -6.29 -9.06
N VAL A 245 44.46 -6.76 -10.01
CA VAL A 245 44.13 -7.94 -10.81
C VAL A 245 45.01 -9.08 -10.33
N SER A 246 44.40 -10.24 -10.09
CA SER A 246 45.12 -11.48 -9.82
C SER A 246 44.82 -12.53 -10.88
N ALA A 247 45.81 -13.35 -11.19
CA ALA A 247 45.67 -14.51 -12.05
C ALA A 247 46.40 -15.69 -11.42
N THR A 248 45.79 -16.88 -11.49
CA THR A 248 46.34 -18.13 -10.95
C THR A 248 46.41 -19.18 -12.06
N ASN A 249 47.56 -19.84 -12.22
CA ASN A 249 47.73 -20.90 -13.22
C ASN A 249 47.25 -22.28 -12.72
N ALA A 250 47.30 -23.28 -13.60
CA ALA A 250 46.99 -24.67 -13.28
C ALA A 250 47.93 -25.32 -12.24
N ALA A 251 49.09 -24.72 -11.99
CA ALA A 251 50.05 -25.09 -10.97
C ALA A 251 49.79 -24.41 -9.61
N LEU A 252 48.71 -23.64 -9.48
CA LEU A 252 48.38 -22.84 -8.30
C LEU A 252 49.41 -21.74 -7.96
N GLU A 253 50.20 -21.31 -8.95
CA GLU A 253 51.00 -20.11 -8.80
C GLU A 253 50.17 -18.90 -9.20
N SER A 254 50.29 -17.84 -8.41
CA SER A 254 49.50 -16.64 -8.58
C SER A 254 50.39 -15.43 -8.79
N THR A 255 49.94 -14.54 -9.67
CA THR A 255 50.51 -13.20 -9.84
C THR A 255 49.45 -12.18 -9.53
N MET A 256 49.84 -11.11 -8.84
CA MET A 256 48.98 -9.98 -8.52
C MET A 256 49.63 -8.70 -9.03
N VAL A 257 48.88 -7.92 -9.80
CA VAL A 257 49.32 -6.62 -10.30
C VAL A 257 48.37 -5.56 -9.74
N PRO A 258 48.85 -4.65 -8.85
CA PRO A 258 48.03 -3.54 -8.40
C PRO A 258 47.81 -2.56 -9.55
N SER A 259 46.69 -1.84 -9.51
CA SER A 259 46.45 -0.72 -10.41
C SER A 259 47.57 0.31 -10.30
N PRO A 260 47.99 0.93 -11.41
CA PRO A 260 48.92 2.06 -11.38
C PRO A 260 48.35 3.30 -10.70
N ARG A 261 47.04 3.35 -10.43
CA ARG A 261 46.37 4.48 -9.78
C ARG A 261 45.26 4.05 -8.82
N SER A 262 44.96 4.93 -7.88
CA SER A 262 43.77 4.84 -7.05
C SER A 262 42.79 5.96 -7.36
N PHE A 263 41.54 5.79 -6.94
CA PHE A 263 40.46 6.74 -7.14
C PHE A 263 39.97 7.24 -5.78
N THR A 264 39.74 8.53 -5.61
CA THR A 264 38.99 8.99 -4.43
C THR A 264 37.50 8.80 -4.72
N VAL A 265 36.79 8.13 -3.82
CA VAL A 265 35.32 8.05 -3.94
C VAL A 265 34.75 9.41 -3.51
N VAL A 266 34.12 10.09 -4.43
CA VAL A 266 33.52 11.41 -4.25
C VAL A 266 32.08 11.35 -4.72
N ASP A 267 31.26 12.25 -4.23
CA ASP A 267 29.88 12.32 -4.63
C ASP A 267 29.61 13.73 -5.15
N HIS A 268 29.23 13.80 -6.43
CA HIS A 268 28.91 15.05 -7.13
C HIS A 268 27.46 15.06 -7.62
N THR A 269 26.71 13.98 -7.41
CA THR A 269 25.35 13.84 -7.91
C THR A 269 24.39 14.22 -6.78
N PRO A 270 23.67 15.35 -6.86
CA PRO A 270 22.72 15.70 -5.82
C PRO A 270 21.54 14.71 -5.78
N PRO A 271 20.86 14.59 -4.64
CA PRO A 271 19.71 13.72 -4.52
C PRO A 271 18.56 14.20 -5.43
N HIS A 272 17.67 13.30 -5.79
CA HIS A 272 16.43 13.60 -6.50
C HIS A 272 15.24 13.50 -5.55
N VAL A 273 14.36 14.52 -5.56
CA VAL A 273 13.13 14.54 -4.76
C VAL A 273 11.88 14.26 -5.58
N PHE A 274 10.93 13.59 -4.95
CA PHE A 274 9.63 13.29 -5.50
C PHE A 274 8.55 13.70 -4.49
N GLY A 275 7.45 14.25 -4.99
CA GLY A 275 6.27 14.53 -4.20
C GLY A 275 5.02 14.13 -4.96
N ASP A 276 4.06 13.59 -4.23
CA ASP A 276 2.78 13.12 -4.75
C ASP A 276 1.66 13.39 -3.72
N HIS A 277 0.40 13.11 -4.07
CA HIS A 277 -0.77 13.39 -3.23
C HIS A 277 -0.81 14.85 -2.77
N TRP A 278 -0.37 15.73 -3.67
CA TRP A 278 -0.44 17.15 -3.46
C TRP A 278 -1.89 17.58 -3.27
N PRO A 279 -2.16 18.59 -2.42
CA PRO A 279 -3.47 19.22 -2.39
C PRO A 279 -3.90 19.61 -3.81
N THR A 280 -5.19 19.68 -4.11
CA THR A 280 -5.62 20.15 -5.44
C THR A 280 -6.33 21.49 -5.31
N ALA A 281 -6.38 22.27 -6.40
CA ALA A 281 -7.12 23.53 -6.41
C ALA A 281 -8.63 23.34 -6.20
N THR A 282 -9.13 22.12 -6.40
CA THR A 282 -10.51 21.72 -6.14
C THR A 282 -10.78 21.36 -4.68
N ASP A 283 -9.74 21.15 -3.87
CA ASP A 283 -9.87 20.85 -2.45
C ASP A 283 -10.06 22.12 -1.63
N TYR A 284 -10.99 22.07 -0.68
CA TYR A 284 -11.20 23.14 0.29
C TYR A 284 -10.53 22.77 1.60
N TYR A 285 -9.67 23.65 2.07
CA TYR A 285 -8.98 23.49 3.34
C TYR A 285 -9.35 24.59 4.31
N PHE A 286 -9.46 24.24 5.57
CA PHE A 286 -9.75 25.19 6.63
C PHE A 286 -8.61 25.23 7.65
N VAL A 287 -8.48 26.37 8.34
CA VAL A 287 -7.54 26.49 9.47
C VAL A 287 -7.76 25.37 10.48
N GLY A 288 -6.67 24.74 10.93
CA GLY A 288 -6.72 23.57 11.81
C GLY A 288 -6.88 22.23 11.09
N ASP A 289 -7.08 22.20 9.76
CA ASP A 289 -6.90 20.99 8.97
C ASP A 289 -5.41 20.63 8.85
N THR A 290 -5.13 19.50 8.21
CA THR A 290 -3.76 19.03 7.94
C THR A 290 -3.64 18.66 6.47
N LEU A 291 -2.65 19.23 5.78
CA LEU A 291 -2.25 18.79 4.45
C LEU A 291 -1.39 17.54 4.59
N ARG A 292 -1.56 16.58 3.68
CA ARG A 292 -0.89 15.29 3.80
C ARG A 292 -0.22 14.84 2.49
N PRO A 293 0.78 15.59 1.97
CA PRO A 293 1.50 15.16 0.78
C PRO A 293 2.38 13.95 1.08
N PHE A 294 2.58 13.12 0.07
CA PHE A 294 3.57 12.05 0.08
C PHE A 294 4.90 12.59 -0.44
N VAL A 295 5.99 12.37 0.30
CA VAL A 295 7.33 12.87 -0.05
C VAL A 295 8.33 11.73 -0.05
N SER A 296 9.24 11.72 -1.02
CA SER A 296 10.31 10.72 -1.16
C SER A 296 11.55 11.35 -1.78
N ALA A 297 12.71 10.72 -1.56
CA ALA A 297 13.95 11.11 -2.22
C ALA A 297 14.84 9.89 -2.47
N GLN A 298 15.68 10.00 -3.49
CA GLN A 298 16.66 8.99 -3.88
C GLN A 298 18.01 9.66 -4.16
N ASP A 299 19.08 8.90 -3.99
CA ASP A 299 20.45 9.35 -4.13
C ASP A 299 21.33 8.17 -4.54
N ASN A 300 22.44 8.42 -5.26
CA ASN A 300 23.41 7.40 -5.66
C ASN A 300 24.25 6.88 -4.48
N GLN A 301 24.36 7.64 -3.38
CA GLN A 301 25.02 7.24 -2.15
C GLN A 301 24.01 7.01 -1.02
N ALA A 302 23.49 8.08 -0.44
CA ALA A 302 22.55 8.05 0.68
C ALA A 302 21.86 9.41 0.89
N VAL A 303 20.53 9.39 0.99
CA VAL A 303 19.76 10.56 1.42
C VAL A 303 19.93 10.76 2.92
N ARG A 304 20.39 11.95 3.33
CA ARG A 304 20.46 12.36 4.73
C ARG A 304 19.10 12.83 5.24
N SER A 305 18.45 13.72 4.49
CA SER A 305 17.16 14.30 4.89
C SER A 305 16.35 14.79 3.71
N ILE A 306 15.03 14.62 3.80
CA ILE A 306 14.03 15.28 2.95
C ILE A 306 13.49 16.46 3.75
N ILE A 307 13.57 17.67 3.20
CA ILE A 307 13.10 18.90 3.82
C ILE A 307 11.84 19.35 3.10
N TRP A 308 10.84 19.74 3.88
CA TRP A 308 9.67 20.43 3.37
C TRP A 308 9.52 21.79 4.05
N GLU A 309 9.07 22.78 3.30
CA GLU A 309 8.76 24.10 3.82
C GLU A 309 7.51 24.70 3.18
N VAL A 310 6.81 25.55 3.93
CA VAL A 310 5.63 26.28 3.49
C VAL A 310 5.91 27.78 3.54
N GLN A 311 5.81 28.44 2.39
CA GLN A 311 5.99 29.88 2.25
C GLN A 311 4.65 30.60 2.08
N PRO A 312 4.51 31.87 2.52
CA PRO A 312 5.51 32.68 3.25
C PRO A 312 5.56 32.39 4.76
N GLY A 313 4.69 31.53 5.29
CA GLY A 313 4.57 31.28 6.74
C GLY A 313 5.80 30.69 7.43
N GLY A 314 6.83 30.28 6.66
CA GLY A 314 8.13 29.86 7.19
C GLY A 314 8.10 28.55 7.97
N LEU A 315 7.01 27.78 7.92
CA LEU A 315 6.95 26.48 8.56
C LEU A 315 7.84 25.52 7.78
N ARG A 316 8.77 24.87 8.47
CA ARG A 316 9.75 23.97 7.87
C ARG A 316 10.02 22.81 8.81
N ASP A 317 10.14 21.63 8.23
CA ASP A 317 10.57 20.44 8.95
C ASP A 317 11.36 19.53 8.01
N SER A 318 11.92 18.45 8.56
CA SER A 318 12.70 17.48 7.80
C SER A 318 12.49 16.07 8.30
N ILE A 319 12.76 15.12 7.43
CA ILE A 319 12.65 13.71 7.74
C ILE A 319 13.92 13.00 7.32
N SER A 320 14.49 12.20 8.22
CA SER A 320 15.79 11.58 8.02
C SER A 320 15.72 10.33 7.13
N GLY A 321 16.79 10.10 6.38
CA GLY A 321 16.97 8.90 5.56
C GLY A 321 16.15 8.89 4.27
N ALA A 322 16.45 7.90 3.43
CA ALA A 322 15.68 7.57 2.24
C ALA A 322 14.31 6.96 2.60
N GLY A 323 13.39 6.96 1.63
CA GLY A 323 12.08 6.34 1.75
C GLY A 323 10.91 7.32 1.65
N GLY A 324 9.84 6.86 1.02
CA GLY A 324 8.63 7.64 0.82
C GLY A 324 7.71 7.59 2.04
N ARG A 325 7.12 8.73 2.41
CA ARG A 325 6.22 8.86 3.57
C ARG A 325 5.29 10.05 3.44
N PHE A 326 4.15 9.96 4.08
CA PHE A 326 3.25 11.09 4.25
C PHE A 326 3.76 12.04 5.33
N VAL A 327 3.67 13.34 5.09
CA VAL A 327 3.95 14.38 6.09
C VAL A 327 2.66 15.10 6.46
N ASP A 328 2.46 15.28 7.75
CA ASP A 328 1.31 16.02 8.27
C ASP A 328 1.72 17.49 8.44
N ILE A 329 1.19 18.36 7.57
CA ILE A 329 1.45 19.79 7.58
C ILE A 329 0.21 20.51 8.13
N PRO A 330 0.21 20.94 9.40
CA PRO A 330 -0.95 21.58 10.00
C PRO A 330 -1.19 22.97 9.38
N ILE A 331 -2.44 23.23 9.00
CA ILE A 331 -2.84 24.50 8.41
C ILE A 331 -2.98 25.56 9.49
N ARG A 332 -2.16 26.60 9.37
CA ARG A 332 -2.09 27.67 10.35
C ARG A 332 -3.08 28.81 10.05
N PRO A 333 -3.55 29.54 11.08
CA PRO A 333 -4.48 30.66 10.91
C PRO A 333 -4.00 31.71 9.90
N GLU A 334 -2.70 32.03 9.89
CA GLU A 334 -2.10 33.04 9.01
C GLU A 334 -2.08 32.63 7.52
N TRP A 335 -2.46 31.40 7.18
CA TRP A 335 -2.57 30.95 5.78
C TRP A 335 -3.96 31.19 5.20
N ALA A 336 -4.97 31.49 6.02
CA ALA A 336 -6.32 31.77 5.53
C ALA A 336 -6.33 33.02 4.65
N GLY A 337 -6.86 32.88 3.43
CA GLY A 337 -6.87 33.95 2.42
C GLY A 337 -5.49 34.31 1.83
N ALA A 338 -4.43 33.62 2.24
CA ALA A 338 -3.08 33.82 1.69
C ALA A 338 -2.76 32.75 0.64
N SER A 339 -1.97 33.12 -0.37
CA SER A 339 -1.39 32.14 -1.29
C SER A 339 -0.18 31.49 -0.63
N ILE A 340 -0.31 30.23 -0.23
CA ILE A 340 0.83 29.45 0.26
C ILE A 340 1.50 28.66 -0.87
N GLN A 341 2.78 28.36 -0.68
CA GLN A 341 3.54 27.46 -1.55
C GLN A 341 4.25 26.41 -0.71
N ILE A 342 4.08 25.14 -1.06
CA ILE A 342 4.82 24.02 -0.45
C ILE A 342 6.03 23.70 -1.33
N ARG A 343 7.20 23.64 -0.71
CA ARG A 343 8.48 23.35 -1.37
C ARG A 343 9.12 22.12 -0.73
N LEU A 344 9.74 21.28 -1.55
CA LEU A 344 10.48 20.09 -1.13
C LEU A 344 11.88 20.13 -1.73
N PHE A 345 12.87 19.76 -0.94
CA PHE A 345 14.23 19.48 -1.41
C PHE A 345 14.90 18.48 -0.48
N ALA A 346 15.89 17.75 -0.97
CA ALA A 346 16.63 16.78 -0.17
C ALA A 346 18.08 17.21 -0.02
N ARG A 347 18.72 16.64 1.00
CA ARG A 347 20.17 16.68 1.20
C ARG A 347 20.69 15.26 1.30
N ASP A 348 21.82 15.01 0.66
CA ASP A 348 22.56 13.75 0.81
C ASP A 348 23.52 13.82 2.02
N MET A 349 24.30 12.76 2.20
CA MET A 349 25.31 12.66 3.25
C MET A 349 26.57 13.50 2.97
N SER A 350 26.80 13.87 1.72
CA SER A 350 27.89 14.74 1.24
C SER A 350 27.62 16.23 1.44
N GLY A 351 26.34 16.59 1.65
CA GLY A 351 25.84 17.95 1.79
C GLY A 351 25.34 18.58 0.49
N LEU A 352 25.26 17.87 -0.64
CA LEU A 352 24.63 18.42 -1.84
C LEU A 352 23.12 18.51 -1.63
N VAL A 353 22.49 19.38 -2.41
CA VAL A 353 21.07 19.72 -2.28
C VAL A 353 20.40 19.47 -3.62
N SER A 354 19.26 18.77 -3.59
CA SER A 354 18.44 18.59 -4.79
C SER A 354 17.93 19.93 -5.33
N ASP A 355 17.46 19.92 -6.57
CA ASP A 355 16.54 20.94 -7.03
C ASP A 355 15.31 21.02 -6.11
N THR A 356 14.73 22.21 -5.99
CA THR A 356 13.51 22.40 -5.20
C THR A 356 12.28 22.04 -6.02
N LEU A 357 11.56 21.00 -5.61
CA LEU A 357 10.24 20.70 -6.11
C LEU A 357 9.21 21.63 -5.46
N VAL A 358 8.49 22.38 -6.28
CA VAL A 358 7.39 23.24 -5.85
C VAL A 358 6.07 22.52 -6.13
N ALA A 359 5.19 22.43 -5.13
CA ALA A 359 3.87 21.85 -5.33
C ALA A 359 3.13 22.60 -6.46
N PRO A 360 2.48 21.88 -7.41
CA PRO A 360 1.93 22.45 -8.64
C PRO A 360 0.61 23.22 -8.42
N ILE A 361 0.43 23.87 -7.27
CA ILE A 361 -0.82 24.54 -6.89
C ILE A 361 -0.47 25.96 -6.46
N PRO A 362 -0.43 26.91 -7.40
CA PRO A 362 -0.34 28.31 -7.02
C PRO A 362 -1.62 28.69 -6.27
N GLY A 363 -1.48 29.05 -4.99
CA GLY A 363 -2.57 29.63 -4.21
C GLY A 363 -3.66 28.65 -3.76
N LEU A 364 -3.27 27.61 -3.01
CA LEU A 364 -4.22 26.71 -2.34
C LEU A 364 -5.26 27.51 -1.53
N PRO A 365 -6.57 27.41 -1.82
CA PRO A 365 -7.57 28.20 -1.11
C PRO A 365 -7.76 27.66 0.31
N ILE A 366 -7.29 28.43 1.29
CA ILE A 366 -7.45 28.14 2.71
C ILE A 366 -8.42 29.13 3.32
N TYR A 367 -9.42 28.61 4.03
CA TYR A 367 -10.48 29.38 4.64
C TYR A 367 -10.37 29.36 6.17
N PRO A 368 -10.84 30.41 6.87
CA PRO A 368 -10.84 30.42 8.32
C PRO A 368 -11.77 29.35 8.91
N THR A 369 -11.38 28.83 10.07
CA THR A 369 -12.27 28.10 10.98
C THR A 369 -12.75 29.08 12.04
N VAL A 370 -14.05 29.28 12.14
CA VAL A 370 -14.66 30.21 13.07
C VAL A 370 -15.37 29.42 14.17
N GLN A 371 -14.85 29.51 15.38
CA GLN A 371 -15.49 28.91 16.55
C GLN A 371 -16.69 29.75 16.94
N ARG A 372 -17.88 29.27 16.62
CA ARG A 372 -19.14 29.89 17.02
C ARG A 372 -19.59 29.37 18.38
N PRO A 373 -20.33 30.17 19.18
CA PRO A 373 -21.01 29.67 20.36
C PRO A 373 -21.92 28.50 19.99
N THR A 374 -21.58 27.31 20.48
CA THR A 374 -22.30 26.07 20.17
C THR A 374 -22.70 25.40 21.46
N ARG A 375 -24.00 25.10 21.58
CA ARG A 375 -24.55 24.24 22.64
C ARG A 375 -25.03 22.96 21.99
N TRP A 376 -24.88 21.84 22.67
CA TRP A 376 -25.35 20.56 22.16
C TRP A 376 -25.77 19.62 23.28
N THR A 377 -26.59 18.64 22.94
CA THR A 377 -26.99 17.56 23.84
C THR A 377 -27.26 16.28 23.06
N THR A 378 -27.40 15.18 23.80
CA THR A 378 -27.86 13.90 23.28
C THR A 378 -29.34 13.72 23.61
N ILE A 379 -30.09 13.18 22.66
CA ILE A 379 -31.52 12.93 22.75
C ILE A 379 -31.76 11.43 22.61
N ALA A 380 -32.58 10.87 23.50
CA ALA A 380 -32.98 9.47 23.41
C ALA A 380 -33.99 9.27 22.27
N GLY A 381 -33.75 8.28 21.41
CA GLY A 381 -34.54 7.99 20.22
C GLY A 381 -34.13 8.81 19.00
N ASP A 382 -34.63 8.39 17.85
CA ASP A 382 -34.40 9.04 16.55
C ASP A 382 -35.29 10.27 16.37
N VAL A 383 -34.85 11.20 15.52
CA VAL A 383 -35.56 12.45 15.23
C VAL A 383 -35.89 12.52 13.73
N GLU A 384 -37.17 12.47 13.39
CA GLU A 384 -37.65 12.49 11.99
C GLU A 384 -37.70 13.91 11.42
N ASP A 385 -38.31 14.85 12.16
CA ASP A 385 -38.28 16.28 11.81
C ASP A 385 -38.33 17.17 13.07
N LEU A 386 -38.16 18.47 12.85
CA LEU A 386 -38.18 19.49 13.89
C LEU A 386 -38.87 20.78 13.47
N ALA A 387 -39.37 21.54 14.45
CA ALA A 387 -39.70 22.95 14.28
C ALA A 387 -39.09 23.80 15.39
N PHE A 388 -38.69 25.01 15.00
CA PHE A 388 -38.10 25.98 15.91
C PHE A 388 -39.07 27.12 16.17
N ASP A 389 -39.47 27.27 17.42
CA ASP A 389 -40.28 28.39 17.89
C ASP A 389 -39.38 29.44 18.51
N SER A 390 -39.01 30.42 17.68
CA SER A 390 -38.18 31.55 18.09
C SER A 390 -38.84 32.46 19.12
N LYS A 391 -40.18 32.53 19.13
CA LYS A 391 -40.95 33.39 20.03
C LYS A 391 -40.92 32.86 21.47
N ARG A 392 -41.03 31.55 21.65
CA ARG A 392 -40.95 30.89 22.97
C ARG A 392 -39.56 30.38 23.33
N GLY A 393 -38.63 30.35 22.37
CA GLY A 393 -37.29 29.77 22.57
C GLY A 393 -37.35 28.26 22.79
N MET A 394 -38.14 27.56 21.96
CA MET A 394 -38.35 26.11 22.05
C MET A 394 -38.05 25.42 20.72
N VAL A 395 -37.62 24.15 20.80
CA VAL A 395 -37.51 23.23 19.66
C VAL A 395 -38.44 22.05 19.89
N TYR A 396 -39.27 21.75 18.91
CA TYR A 396 -40.16 20.59 18.89
C TYR A 396 -39.55 19.53 18.00
N LEU A 397 -39.41 18.32 18.50
CA LEU A 397 -38.80 17.19 17.80
C LEU A 397 -39.80 16.05 17.68
N VAL A 398 -40.03 15.55 16.47
CA VAL A 398 -40.76 14.30 16.26
C VAL A 398 -39.83 13.13 16.54
N GLN A 399 -40.22 12.28 17.49
CA GLN A 399 -39.47 11.09 17.88
C GLN A 399 -40.31 9.84 17.70
N VAL A 400 -39.79 8.86 16.97
CA VAL A 400 -40.56 7.67 16.54
C VAL A 400 -39.98 6.34 17.03
N GLU A 401 -38.67 6.25 17.28
CA GLU A 401 -38.04 5.01 17.72
C GLU A 401 -37.82 4.98 19.24
N GLY A 402 -38.25 3.89 19.90
CA GLY A 402 -38.14 3.69 21.35
C GLY A 402 -39.22 4.40 22.18
N THR A 403 -39.54 5.66 21.87
CA THR A 403 -40.66 6.40 22.47
C THR A 403 -41.33 7.30 21.43
N VAL A 404 -42.57 6.98 21.06
CA VAL A 404 -43.36 7.75 20.10
C VAL A 404 -43.91 9.01 20.76
N ARG A 405 -43.33 10.18 20.47
CA ARG A 405 -43.66 11.46 21.14
C ARG A 405 -43.23 12.69 20.35
N ILE A 406 -43.72 13.85 20.79
CA ILE A 406 -43.07 15.14 20.54
C ILE A 406 -42.22 15.51 21.75
N GLY A 407 -40.90 15.59 21.55
CA GLY A 407 -39.98 16.13 22.54
C GLY A 407 -39.91 17.65 22.45
N VAL A 408 -40.17 18.35 23.55
CA VAL A 408 -40.08 19.82 23.62
C VAL A 408 -38.81 20.20 24.37
N PHE A 409 -37.91 20.93 23.73
CA PHE A 409 -36.61 21.30 24.28
C PHE A 409 -36.45 22.81 24.36
N SER A 410 -35.89 23.31 25.46
CA SER A 410 -35.55 24.72 25.57
C SER A 410 -34.31 25.05 24.76
N VAL A 411 -34.37 26.10 23.94
CA VAL A 411 -33.22 26.64 23.20
C VAL A 411 -32.13 27.18 24.13
N ALA A 412 -32.49 27.61 25.34
CA ALA A 412 -31.56 28.24 26.28
C ALA A 412 -30.54 27.24 26.86
N ASN A 413 -30.93 26.00 27.10
CA ASN A 413 -30.08 25.01 27.76
C ASN A 413 -30.16 23.60 27.12
N LEU A 414 -30.95 23.41 26.07
CA LEU A 414 -31.20 22.13 25.42
C LEU A 414 -31.71 21.04 26.37
N ALA A 415 -32.32 21.42 27.50
CA ALA A 415 -33.02 20.49 28.37
C ALA A 415 -34.42 20.20 27.82
N MET A 416 -34.86 18.94 27.95
CA MET A 416 -36.25 18.57 27.68
C MET A 416 -37.15 19.27 28.70
N TRP A 417 -38.04 20.11 28.20
CA TRP A 417 -39.04 20.82 28.98
C TRP A 417 -40.31 19.99 29.15
N GLU A 418 -40.73 19.30 28.08
CA GLU A 418 -41.96 18.50 28.05
C GLU A 418 -41.81 17.33 27.08
N SER A 419 -42.57 16.25 27.34
CA SER A 419 -42.70 15.09 26.46
C SER A 419 -44.19 14.87 26.19
N ILE A 420 -44.65 15.16 24.98
CA ILE A 420 -46.05 15.02 24.58
C ILE A 420 -46.22 13.66 23.89
N PRO A 421 -46.90 12.68 24.51
CA PRO A 421 -47.01 11.33 23.94
C PRO A 421 -47.87 11.32 22.67
N LEU A 422 -47.46 10.51 21.69
CA LEU A 422 -48.22 10.22 20.48
C LEU A 422 -48.71 8.77 20.51
N ARG A 423 -49.85 8.47 19.88
CA ARG A 423 -50.38 7.10 19.85
C ARG A 423 -49.65 6.20 18.86
N THR A 424 -49.41 6.71 17.64
CA THR A 424 -48.87 5.91 16.53
C THR A 424 -47.67 6.54 15.82
N GLY A 425 -47.36 7.80 16.10
CA GLY A 425 -46.23 8.53 15.51
C GLY A 425 -46.68 9.66 14.60
N ALA A 426 -45.77 10.60 14.39
CA ALA A 426 -45.90 11.65 13.40
C ALA A 426 -44.74 11.49 12.42
N SER A 427 -44.96 11.86 11.16
CA SER A 427 -43.91 11.86 10.12
C SER A 427 -43.33 13.25 9.88
N ASP A 428 -44.07 14.30 10.22
CA ASP A 428 -43.70 15.69 9.97
C ASP A 428 -44.49 16.63 10.90
N LEU A 429 -44.00 17.86 11.06
CA LEU A 429 -44.61 18.88 11.89
C LEU A 429 -44.35 20.30 11.37
N ASP A 430 -45.26 21.23 11.65
CA ASP A 430 -45.02 22.66 11.41
C ASP A 430 -45.79 23.54 12.40
N LEU A 431 -45.25 24.73 12.66
CA LEU A 431 -45.93 25.75 13.47
C LEU A 431 -46.98 26.47 12.64
N THR A 432 -48.03 26.98 13.28
CA THR A 432 -48.97 27.94 12.68
C THR A 432 -48.34 29.34 12.54
N PRO A 433 -48.85 30.23 11.66
CA PRO A 433 -48.31 31.59 11.49
C PRO A 433 -48.36 32.48 12.75
N SER A 434 -49.36 32.28 13.60
CA SER A 434 -49.51 32.97 14.90
C SER A 434 -48.57 32.43 15.98
N ASP A 435 -47.87 31.33 15.67
CA ASP A 435 -47.14 30.47 16.59
C ASP A 435 -48.02 29.96 17.74
N ASP A 436 -49.35 29.97 17.66
CA ASP A 436 -50.19 29.50 18.78
C ASP A 436 -50.35 27.98 18.84
N SER A 437 -50.12 27.29 17.72
CA SER A 437 -50.36 25.87 17.58
C SER A 437 -49.26 25.18 16.78
N LEU A 438 -49.02 23.91 17.10
CA LEU A 438 -48.18 22.99 16.34
C LEU A 438 -49.05 21.96 15.62
N VAL A 439 -48.85 21.81 14.32
CA VAL A 439 -49.59 20.86 13.46
C VAL A 439 -48.68 19.68 13.13
N LEU A 440 -49.22 18.47 13.23
CA LEU A 440 -48.52 17.21 12.99
C LEU A 440 -49.19 16.45 11.85
N ALA A 441 -48.40 15.83 10.96
CA ALA A 441 -48.90 14.78 10.07
C ALA A 441 -48.92 13.45 10.84
N LEU A 442 -50.09 12.80 10.95
CA LEU A 442 -50.25 11.51 11.64
C LEU A 442 -50.67 10.42 10.64
N PRO A 443 -49.71 9.80 9.92
CA PRO A 443 -50.02 8.86 8.83
C PRO A 443 -50.90 7.70 9.26
N TYR A 444 -50.58 7.07 10.41
CA TYR A 444 -51.26 5.88 10.90
C TYR A 444 -52.63 6.19 11.52
N GLU A 445 -52.88 7.43 11.94
CA GLU A 445 -54.20 7.89 12.38
C GLU A 445 -55.03 8.45 11.23
N ARG A 446 -54.44 8.63 10.03
CA ARG A 446 -55.09 9.25 8.87
C ARG A 446 -55.68 10.62 9.21
N ALA A 447 -54.91 11.41 9.97
CA ALA A 447 -55.37 12.64 10.59
C ALA A 447 -54.25 13.69 10.63
N LEU A 448 -54.62 14.93 10.92
CA LEU A 448 -53.69 15.92 11.46
C LEU A 448 -53.77 15.92 12.99
N GLY A 449 -52.62 16.08 13.65
CA GLY A 449 -52.56 16.39 15.06
C GLY A 449 -52.41 17.89 15.27
N VAL A 450 -53.14 18.48 16.22
CA VAL A 450 -52.98 19.88 16.59
C VAL A 450 -52.70 19.97 18.09
N ILE A 451 -51.57 20.60 18.44
CA ILE A 451 -51.18 20.89 19.82
C ILE A 451 -51.32 22.40 20.02
N ASP A 452 -52.19 22.80 20.95
CA ASP A 452 -52.33 24.19 21.38
C ASP A 452 -51.14 24.58 22.28
N LEU A 453 -50.30 25.49 21.80
CA LEU A 453 -49.10 25.96 22.50
C LEU A 453 -49.40 27.06 23.52
N LEU A 454 -50.63 27.57 23.58
CA LEU A 454 -51.11 28.49 24.62
C LEU A 454 -51.55 27.72 25.88
N GLN A 455 -51.90 26.44 25.74
CA GLN A 455 -52.17 25.58 26.88
C GLN A 455 -50.92 25.36 27.74
N ALA A 456 -51.14 25.31 29.06
CA ALA A 456 -50.10 24.95 30.02
C ALA A 456 -49.73 23.47 29.87
N SER A 457 -48.47 23.13 30.16
CA SER A 457 -48.02 21.73 30.23
C SER A 457 -48.73 20.99 31.38
N PRO A 458 -49.12 19.71 31.21
CA PRO A 458 -48.90 18.88 30.02
C PRO A 458 -49.93 19.14 28.93
N ARG A 459 -49.46 19.38 27.71
CA ARG A 459 -50.25 19.55 26.49
C ARG A 459 -50.64 18.20 25.91
N THR A 460 -51.75 18.17 25.19
CA THR A 460 -52.25 16.99 24.51
C THR A 460 -52.45 17.25 23.03
N VAL A 461 -52.40 16.18 22.22
CA VAL A 461 -52.70 16.26 20.79
C VAL A 461 -54.21 16.16 20.56
N THR A 462 -54.78 17.18 19.92
CA THR A 462 -56.14 17.12 19.36
C THR A 462 -56.05 16.50 17.97
N VAL A 463 -56.75 15.38 17.77
CA VAL A 463 -56.77 14.69 16.47
C VAL A 463 -57.87 15.29 15.61
N LEU A 464 -57.50 15.75 14.42
CA LEU A 464 -58.40 16.22 13.36
C LEU A 464 -58.42 15.15 12.23
N PRO A 465 -59.43 14.26 12.21
CA PRO A 465 -59.53 13.22 11.18
C PRO A 465 -59.63 13.83 9.78
N LEU A 466 -58.94 13.24 8.80
CA LEU A 466 -59.04 13.66 7.41
C LEU A 466 -60.03 12.77 6.66
N HIS A 467 -61.04 13.37 6.04
CA HIS A 467 -62.15 12.67 5.39
C HIS A 467 -62.00 12.53 3.88
N SER A 468 -61.15 13.34 3.25
CA SER A 468 -60.93 13.36 1.79
C SER A 468 -59.86 12.35 1.33
N LEU A 469 -59.33 11.54 2.25
CA LEU A 469 -58.31 10.54 1.93
C LEU A 469 -58.90 9.37 1.15
N ASP A 470 -58.26 8.98 0.05
CA ASP A 470 -58.64 7.79 -0.68
C ASP A 470 -58.19 6.52 0.07
N THR A 471 -59.17 5.87 0.68
CA THR A 471 -58.94 4.64 1.46
C THR A 471 -58.62 3.43 0.60
N THR A 472 -58.98 3.43 -0.69
CA THR A 472 -58.71 2.32 -1.62
C THR A 472 -57.24 2.22 -1.99
N THR A 473 -56.57 3.36 -2.03
CA THR A 473 -55.14 3.52 -2.31
C THR A 473 -54.32 3.68 -1.03
N GLN A 474 -54.98 3.55 0.13
CA GLN A 474 -54.41 3.70 1.46
C GLN A 474 -53.67 5.04 1.65
N GLN A 475 -54.22 6.13 1.13
CA GLN A 475 -53.65 7.47 1.34
C GLN A 475 -53.57 7.82 2.82
N ALA A 476 -52.46 8.47 3.18
CA ALA A 476 -52.17 8.97 4.51
C ALA A 476 -51.42 10.31 4.43
N PRO A 477 -51.59 11.20 5.42
CA PRO A 477 -50.83 12.44 5.48
C PRO A 477 -49.37 12.14 5.86
N TRP A 478 -48.41 12.59 5.05
CA TRP A 478 -46.99 12.28 5.29
C TRP A 478 -46.14 13.52 5.59
N GLN A 479 -46.37 14.62 4.90
CA GLN A 479 -45.68 15.87 5.14
C GLN A 479 -46.68 17.02 5.25
N VAL A 480 -46.40 18.01 6.10
CA VAL A 480 -47.28 19.14 6.41
C VAL A 480 -46.51 20.45 6.50
N ARG A 481 -47.02 21.50 5.84
CA ARG A 481 -46.59 22.88 6.07
C ARG A 481 -47.79 23.79 6.21
N VAL A 482 -47.70 24.81 7.05
CA VAL A 482 -48.78 25.78 7.26
C VAL A 482 -48.45 27.08 6.54
N GLY A 483 -49.32 27.47 5.61
CA GLY A 483 -49.18 28.69 4.82
C GLY A 483 -49.52 29.96 5.60
N ALA A 484 -49.19 31.13 5.04
CA ALA A 484 -49.45 32.44 5.65
C ALA A 484 -50.95 32.72 5.87
N ASN A 485 -51.83 32.03 5.12
CA ASN A 485 -53.28 32.10 5.27
C ASN A 485 -53.84 31.24 6.43
N GLY A 486 -52.97 30.59 7.22
CA GLY A 486 -53.36 29.77 8.37
C GLY A 486 -53.87 28.36 8.01
N LYS A 487 -53.82 27.97 6.73
CA LYS A 487 -54.21 26.63 6.28
C LYS A 487 -53.02 25.67 6.26
N ALA A 488 -53.28 24.42 6.58
CA ALA A 488 -52.32 23.34 6.45
C ALA A 488 -52.35 22.78 5.02
N TYR A 489 -51.17 22.58 4.44
CA TYR A 489 -50.95 21.96 3.14
C TYR A 489 -50.26 20.62 3.38
N VAL A 490 -50.89 19.55 2.94
CA VAL A 490 -50.55 18.19 3.32
C VAL A 490 -50.27 17.36 2.07
N ILE A 491 -49.06 16.84 1.95
CA ILE A 491 -48.78 15.81 0.94
C ILE A 491 -49.34 14.49 1.43
N LEU A 492 -50.18 13.90 0.58
CA LEU A 492 -50.71 12.56 0.78
C LEU A 492 -49.74 11.54 0.17
N GLU A 493 -49.52 10.43 0.86
CA GLU A 493 -48.75 9.30 0.34
C GLU A 493 -49.52 7.98 0.51
N GLY A 494 -49.23 7.00 -0.33
CA GLY A 494 -49.81 5.66 -0.26
C GLY A 494 -48.97 4.64 -1.04
N PRO A 495 -49.19 3.34 -0.84
CA PRO A 495 -48.47 2.26 -1.51
C PRO A 495 -48.68 2.20 -3.02
N THR A 496 -49.75 2.82 -3.54
CA THR A 496 -50.04 2.86 -4.98
C THR A 496 -49.66 4.23 -5.56
N PRO A 497 -49.00 4.29 -6.73
CA PRO A 497 -48.61 5.54 -7.40
C PRO A 497 -49.78 6.32 -8.03
N THR A 498 -51.01 6.08 -7.57
CA THR A 498 -52.21 6.88 -7.88
C THR A 498 -51.99 8.36 -7.54
N PRO A 499 -52.76 9.31 -8.15
CA PRO A 499 -52.48 10.73 -8.03
C PRO A 499 -52.65 11.19 -6.58
N SER A 500 -51.54 11.12 -5.86
CA SER A 500 -51.35 11.76 -4.58
C SER A 500 -51.31 13.24 -4.85
N GLY A 501 -52.20 13.98 -4.20
CA GLY A 501 -52.35 15.42 -4.37
C GLY A 501 -52.01 16.18 -3.10
N LEU A 502 -52.06 17.49 -3.21
CA LEU A 502 -51.89 18.41 -2.09
C LEU A 502 -53.26 18.66 -1.48
N LEU A 503 -53.45 18.19 -0.26
CA LEU A 503 -54.65 18.47 0.51
C LEU A 503 -54.46 19.78 1.28
N GLU A 504 -55.34 20.74 1.04
CA GLU A 504 -55.48 21.92 1.87
C GLU A 504 -56.50 21.64 2.98
N VAL A 505 -56.15 22.00 4.22
CA VAL A 505 -57.03 21.90 5.37
C VAL A 505 -57.08 23.25 6.06
N ASP A 506 -58.26 23.84 6.14
CA ASP A 506 -58.51 25.01 6.96
C ASP A 506 -58.54 24.58 8.44
N LEU A 507 -57.53 24.97 9.21
CA LEU A 507 -57.36 24.53 10.60
C LEU A 507 -58.45 25.08 11.53
N ALA A 508 -59.12 26.18 11.18
CA ALA A 508 -60.17 26.77 12.00
C ALA A 508 -61.52 26.07 11.80
N THR A 509 -61.80 25.62 10.57
CA THR A 509 -63.10 25.02 10.22
C THR A 509 -63.05 23.51 10.01
N GLY A 510 -61.86 22.93 9.84
CA GLY A 510 -61.67 21.55 9.42
C GLY A 510 -62.03 21.30 7.95
N THR A 511 -62.31 22.34 7.17
CA THR A 511 -62.70 22.18 5.76
C THR A 511 -61.51 21.70 4.94
N GLU A 512 -61.73 20.65 4.15
CA GLU A 512 -60.73 20.01 3.32
C GLU A 512 -60.95 20.32 1.84
N ARG A 513 -59.86 20.54 1.10
CA ARG A 513 -59.88 20.78 -0.34
C ARG A 513 -58.65 20.20 -1.02
N LEU A 514 -58.86 19.32 -2.00
CA LEU A 514 -57.79 18.88 -2.89
C LEU A 514 -57.43 20.01 -3.86
N ILE A 515 -56.18 20.44 -3.89
CA ILE A 515 -55.76 21.57 -4.73
C ILE A 515 -55.67 21.12 -6.20
N PRO A 516 -56.34 21.81 -7.14
CA PRO A 516 -56.23 21.51 -8.57
C PRO A 516 -54.77 21.61 -9.08
N GLY A 517 -54.36 20.70 -9.97
CA GLY A 517 -53.00 20.69 -10.53
C GLY A 517 -51.94 20.02 -9.63
N SER A 518 -52.30 19.64 -8.40
CA SER A 518 -51.39 18.97 -7.47
C SER A 518 -51.19 17.47 -7.71
N ALA A 519 -51.70 16.91 -8.81
CA ALA A 519 -51.61 15.48 -9.07
C ALA A 519 -50.14 15.01 -9.16
N ASN A 520 -49.88 13.80 -8.67
CA ASN A 520 -48.58 13.10 -8.71
C ASN A 520 -47.46 13.81 -7.93
N ILE A 521 -47.77 14.33 -6.73
CA ILE A 521 -46.76 14.86 -5.80
C ILE A 521 -46.39 13.86 -4.69
N ALA A 522 -46.80 12.60 -4.80
CA ALA A 522 -46.45 11.56 -3.83
C ALA A 522 -44.93 11.48 -3.65
N GLY A 523 -44.48 11.40 -2.40
CA GLY A 523 -43.06 11.35 -2.05
C GLY A 523 -42.33 12.67 -2.22
N ALA A 524 -42.87 13.65 -2.95
CA ALA A 524 -42.17 14.90 -3.25
C ALA A 524 -41.67 15.55 -1.97
N ARG A 525 -40.45 16.08 -2.00
CA ARG A 525 -39.95 16.88 -0.88
C ARG A 525 -40.60 18.24 -0.99
N PHE A 526 -41.18 18.74 0.09
CA PHE A 526 -41.69 20.11 0.08
C PHE A 526 -41.33 20.91 1.31
N GLU A 527 -41.11 22.19 1.10
CA GLU A 527 -40.66 23.12 2.12
C GLU A 527 -41.33 24.48 1.86
N ARG A 528 -41.50 25.27 2.91
CA ARG A 528 -42.08 26.62 2.81
C ARG A 528 -41.03 27.70 3.04
N SER A 529 -41.29 28.90 2.52
CA SER A 529 -40.58 30.10 2.94
C SER A 529 -40.87 30.43 4.43
N PHE A 530 -39.97 31.16 5.09
CA PHE A 530 -40.20 31.55 6.49
C PHE A 530 -41.40 32.49 6.67
N ASP A 531 -41.66 33.36 5.69
CA ASP A 531 -42.86 34.20 5.63
C ASP A 531 -44.14 33.43 5.23
N ARG A 532 -43.99 32.14 4.90
CA ARG A 532 -45.08 31.19 4.58
C ARG A 532 -45.90 31.59 3.34
N SER A 533 -45.37 32.49 2.51
CA SER A 533 -46.04 32.95 1.28
C SER A 533 -45.87 31.96 0.13
N ALA A 534 -44.86 31.09 0.19
CA ALA A 534 -44.53 30.15 -0.87
C ALA A 534 -44.29 28.74 -0.31
N LEU A 535 -44.77 27.75 -1.06
CA LEU A 535 -44.42 26.34 -0.90
C LEU A 535 -43.64 25.90 -2.14
N ILE A 536 -42.51 25.23 -1.94
CA ILE A 536 -41.69 24.69 -3.02
C ILE A 536 -41.76 23.18 -2.98
N PHE A 537 -41.98 22.57 -4.13
CA PHE A 537 -42.06 21.13 -4.32
C PHE A 537 -40.93 20.68 -5.21
N ASP A 538 -40.23 19.64 -4.76
CA ASP A 538 -39.30 18.87 -5.56
C ASP A 538 -39.90 17.48 -5.78
N ARG A 539 -40.53 17.33 -6.95
CA ARG A 539 -41.17 16.11 -7.41
C ARG A 539 -40.08 15.23 -8.00
N TRP A 540 -39.79 14.08 -7.38
CA TRP A 540 -38.72 13.10 -7.71
C TRP A 540 -38.44 12.77 -9.19
N THR A 541 -39.29 13.20 -10.11
CA THR A 541 -39.10 13.19 -11.56
C THR A 541 -38.26 14.37 -12.08
N ASP A 542 -37.30 14.87 -11.29
CA ASP A 542 -36.48 16.04 -11.60
C ASP A 542 -37.30 17.32 -11.87
N LEU A 543 -38.45 17.50 -11.20
CA LEU A 543 -39.31 18.68 -11.42
C LEU A 543 -39.47 19.53 -10.16
N LEU A 544 -39.23 20.83 -10.31
CA LEU A 544 -39.47 21.84 -9.30
C LEU A 544 -40.72 22.64 -9.61
N GLU A 545 -41.47 22.96 -8.57
CA GLU A 545 -42.67 23.77 -8.69
C GLU A 545 -42.85 24.66 -7.46
N ARG A 546 -43.36 25.87 -7.71
CA ARG A 546 -43.73 26.82 -6.68
C ARG A 546 -45.25 26.89 -6.59
N TYR A 547 -45.78 26.82 -5.39
CA TYR A 547 -47.16 27.18 -5.09
C TYR A 547 -47.18 28.48 -4.30
N ASP A 548 -47.94 29.46 -4.79
CA ASP A 548 -48.14 30.75 -4.15
C ASP A 548 -49.38 30.67 -3.25
N VAL A 549 -49.16 30.79 -1.94
CA VAL A 549 -50.23 30.63 -0.93
C VAL A 549 -51.26 31.75 -1.02
N GLY A 550 -50.85 32.96 -1.38
CA GLY A 550 -51.74 34.12 -1.48
C GLY A 550 -52.59 34.09 -2.74
N ARG A 551 -52.03 33.58 -3.85
CA ARG A 551 -52.73 33.42 -5.13
C ARG A 551 -53.49 32.11 -5.25
N ASP A 552 -53.25 31.16 -4.34
CA ASP A 552 -53.84 29.83 -4.36
C ASP A 552 -53.62 29.12 -5.72
N ALA A 553 -52.37 29.15 -6.20
CA ALA A 553 -52.04 28.67 -7.54
C ALA A 553 -50.61 28.13 -7.63
N PHE A 554 -50.45 27.06 -8.41
CA PHE A 554 -49.15 26.60 -8.87
C PHE A 554 -48.60 27.51 -9.97
N GLY A 555 -47.29 27.75 -9.91
CA GLY A 555 -46.51 28.31 -10.99
C GLY A 555 -46.18 27.27 -12.06
N PRO A 556 -45.38 27.65 -13.07
CA PRO A 556 -44.86 26.69 -14.05
C PRO A 556 -43.97 25.61 -13.39
N LEU A 557 -43.88 24.46 -14.05
CA LEU A 557 -42.93 23.38 -13.71
C LEU A 557 -41.56 23.68 -14.31
N HIS A 558 -40.51 23.48 -13.52
CA HIS A 558 -39.10 23.68 -13.91
C HIS A 558 -38.33 22.37 -13.79
N GLY A 559 -37.31 22.17 -14.62
CA GLY A 559 -36.39 21.04 -14.46
C GLY A 559 -35.38 21.29 -13.34
N ALA A 560 -35.29 20.37 -12.39
CA ALA A 560 -34.22 20.34 -11.40
C ALA A 560 -32.91 19.88 -12.06
N ARG A 561 -31.78 20.50 -11.70
CA ARG A 561 -30.44 20.01 -12.12
C ARG A 561 -29.91 18.87 -11.26
N SER A 562 -30.36 18.78 -10.02
CA SER A 562 -29.98 17.75 -9.06
C SER A 562 -31.21 17.35 -8.27
N ILE A 563 -31.33 16.06 -8.02
CA ILE A 563 -32.28 15.47 -7.06
C ILE A 563 -31.60 15.03 -5.77
N TYR A 564 -30.30 15.30 -5.62
CA TYR A 564 -29.52 14.84 -4.48
C TYR A 564 -29.30 15.97 -3.47
N GLY A 565 -29.65 15.71 -2.20
CA GLY A 565 -29.52 16.64 -1.07
C GLY A 565 -30.83 17.35 -0.69
N PRO A 566 -30.90 18.01 0.47
CA PRO A 566 -32.16 18.54 1.01
C PRO A 566 -32.70 19.75 0.23
N LEU A 567 -34.03 19.84 0.11
CA LEU A 567 -34.74 21.04 -0.36
C LEU A 567 -34.79 22.09 0.77
N ARG A 568 -34.39 23.32 0.48
CA ARG A 568 -34.44 24.47 1.41
C ARG A 568 -34.90 25.73 0.72
N VAL A 569 -35.59 26.59 1.46
CA VAL A 569 -36.18 27.83 0.97
C VAL A 569 -35.81 28.95 1.93
N ASP A 570 -35.48 30.14 1.41
CA ASP A 570 -35.15 31.29 2.24
C ASP A 570 -36.41 31.94 2.84
N GLY A 571 -36.24 33.11 3.43
CA GLY A 571 -37.31 33.80 4.14
C GLY A 571 -38.52 34.16 3.30
N THR A 572 -38.35 34.42 2.00
CA THR A 572 -39.42 34.88 1.08
C THR A 572 -39.65 33.93 -0.10
N GLY A 573 -38.87 32.85 -0.18
CA GLY A 573 -38.78 32.01 -1.36
C GLY A 573 -38.10 32.71 -2.55
N ALA A 574 -37.24 33.70 -2.31
CA ALA A 574 -36.45 34.35 -3.35
C ALA A 574 -35.24 33.51 -3.78
N ARG A 575 -34.82 32.60 -2.90
CA ARG A 575 -33.80 31.59 -3.14
C ARG A 575 -34.28 30.24 -2.65
N VAL A 576 -34.02 29.24 -3.47
CA VAL A 576 -34.32 27.83 -3.21
C VAL A 576 -33.04 27.04 -3.44
N THR A 577 -32.81 26.01 -2.64
CA THR A 577 -31.70 25.09 -2.89
C THR A 577 -32.12 23.63 -2.83
N ILE A 578 -31.53 22.82 -3.71
CA ILE A 578 -31.51 21.36 -3.58
C ILE A 578 -30.06 20.93 -3.42
N GLY A 579 -29.69 20.52 -2.21
CA GLY A 579 -28.29 20.26 -1.89
C GLY A 579 -27.43 21.50 -2.10
N LEU A 580 -26.60 21.50 -3.15
CA LEU A 580 -25.70 22.60 -3.51
C LEU A 580 -26.18 23.45 -4.68
N ASP A 581 -27.27 23.05 -5.36
CA ASP A 581 -27.83 23.81 -6.47
C ASP A 581 -28.76 24.90 -5.94
N VAL A 582 -28.51 26.13 -6.38
CA VAL A 582 -29.27 27.33 -6.01
C VAL A 582 -30.13 27.73 -7.19
N TYR A 583 -31.39 28.02 -6.90
CA TYR A 583 -32.40 28.51 -7.81
C TYR A 583 -32.92 29.86 -7.32
N ASP A 584 -33.43 30.68 -8.24
CA ASP A 584 -34.07 31.94 -7.91
C ASP A 584 -35.57 31.79 -7.58
N ALA A 585 -36.27 32.91 -7.45
CA ALA A 585 -37.69 32.95 -7.07
C ALA A 585 -38.61 32.28 -8.11
N ASN A 586 -38.19 32.27 -9.38
CA ASN A 586 -38.88 31.63 -10.49
C ASN A 586 -38.43 30.17 -10.66
N LEU A 587 -37.60 29.64 -9.75
CA LEU A 587 -37.02 28.30 -9.85
C LEU A 587 -36.10 28.10 -11.06
N ASP A 588 -35.59 29.19 -11.64
CA ASP A 588 -34.55 29.10 -12.64
C ASP A 588 -33.22 28.80 -11.94
N PHE A 589 -32.45 27.86 -12.52
CA PHE A 589 -31.13 27.50 -11.99
C PHE A 589 -30.23 28.74 -11.99
N PHE A 590 -29.81 29.14 -10.81
CA PHE A 590 -28.93 30.28 -10.62
C PHE A 590 -27.47 29.85 -10.67
N ARG A 591 -27.08 28.84 -9.87
CA ARG A 591 -25.73 28.27 -9.86
C ARG A 591 -25.63 26.98 -9.04
N ARG A 592 -24.51 26.26 -9.23
CA ARG A 592 -24.05 25.22 -8.30
C ARG A 592 -23.00 25.80 -7.37
N LEU A 593 -23.13 25.52 -6.07
CA LEU A 593 -22.11 25.86 -5.07
C LEU A 593 -21.04 24.76 -5.02
N PRO A 594 -19.80 25.12 -4.66
CA PRO A 594 -18.74 24.12 -4.57
C PRO A 594 -19.02 23.07 -3.50
N SER A 595 -18.68 21.82 -3.82
CA SER A 595 -18.70 20.70 -2.88
C SER A 595 -17.32 20.47 -2.31
N VAL A 596 -17.21 20.46 -0.99
CA VAL A 596 -15.97 20.07 -0.30
C VAL A 596 -15.75 18.54 -0.37
N TYR A 597 -16.78 17.77 -0.76
CA TYR A 597 -16.73 16.31 -0.92
C TYR A 597 -16.39 15.84 -2.34
N GLY A 598 -16.19 16.76 -3.29
CA GLY A 598 -15.93 16.40 -4.69
C GLY A 598 -17.11 15.71 -5.41
N GLY A 599 -18.31 15.74 -4.84
CA GLY A 599 -19.53 15.12 -5.38
C GLY A 599 -20.76 16.02 -5.33
N GLU A 600 -21.85 15.57 -5.97
CA GLU A 600 -23.09 16.37 -6.14
C GLU A 600 -23.98 16.41 -4.89
N ALA A 601 -23.88 15.41 -4.01
CA ALA A 601 -24.73 15.27 -2.83
C ALA A 601 -24.06 15.83 -1.57
N VAL A 602 -24.82 16.59 -0.78
CA VAL A 602 -24.47 16.93 0.61
C VAL A 602 -25.53 16.34 1.55
N PRO A 603 -25.12 15.69 2.65
CA PRO A 603 -26.07 15.02 3.56
C PRO A 603 -26.98 16.01 4.29
N GLY A 604 -26.49 17.24 4.54
CA GLY A 604 -27.27 18.30 5.15
C GLY A 604 -26.90 19.67 4.58
N ALA A 605 -27.92 20.50 4.35
CA ALA A 605 -27.77 21.90 3.98
C ALA A 605 -28.89 22.75 4.56
N ALA A 606 -28.64 24.02 4.80
CA ALA A 606 -29.63 25.01 5.23
C ALA A 606 -29.32 26.37 4.62
N LEU A 607 -30.35 27.03 4.10
CA LEU A 607 -30.23 28.36 3.52
C LEU A 607 -30.43 29.41 4.63
N SER A 608 -29.65 30.49 4.61
CA SER A 608 -29.86 31.62 5.52
C SER A 608 -31.21 32.26 5.25
N LYS A 609 -31.78 32.91 6.28
CA LYS A 609 -33.09 33.58 6.18
C LYS A 609 -33.16 34.59 5.03
N ASP A 610 -32.08 35.29 4.75
CA ASP A 610 -31.98 36.28 3.67
C ASP A 610 -31.56 35.68 2.32
N GLY A 611 -31.34 34.37 2.25
CA GLY A 611 -30.90 33.68 1.04
C GLY A 611 -29.45 33.94 0.64
N MET A 612 -28.68 34.72 1.43
CA MET A 612 -27.32 35.15 1.08
C MET A 612 -26.26 34.07 1.29
N TYR A 613 -26.51 33.08 2.15
CA TYR A 613 -25.56 32.03 2.50
C TYR A 613 -26.21 30.65 2.52
N LEU A 614 -25.50 29.66 1.97
CA LEU A 614 -25.79 28.25 2.21
C LEU A 614 -24.85 27.73 3.29
N TYR A 615 -25.41 27.10 4.31
CA TYR A 615 -24.69 26.30 5.29
C TYR A 615 -24.74 24.84 4.84
N SER A 616 -23.59 24.21 4.59
CA SER A 616 -23.53 22.81 4.14
C SER A 616 -22.61 21.97 5.02
N VAL A 617 -23.03 20.72 5.24
CA VAL A 617 -22.30 19.76 6.07
C VAL A 617 -20.97 19.35 5.40
N LEU A 618 -19.91 19.29 6.20
CA LEU A 618 -18.58 18.76 5.86
C LEU A 618 -18.26 17.46 6.66
N GLY A 619 -19.30 16.77 7.15
CA GLY A 619 -19.23 15.59 8.00
C GLY A 619 -18.52 15.89 9.30
N PHE A 620 -17.44 15.16 9.59
CA PHE A 620 -16.61 15.38 10.78
C PHE A 620 -15.85 16.70 10.77
N ARG A 621 -15.74 17.39 9.62
CA ARG A 621 -15.00 18.65 9.51
C ARG A 621 -15.82 19.86 9.91
N GLY A 622 -17.13 19.74 10.16
CA GLY A 622 -18.01 20.84 10.56
C GLY A 622 -19.00 21.28 9.48
N ILE A 623 -19.30 22.56 9.41
CA ILE A 623 -20.28 23.17 8.48
C ILE A 623 -19.63 24.32 7.73
N ALA A 624 -19.59 24.24 6.40
CA ALA A 624 -19.14 25.34 5.54
C ALA A 624 -20.24 26.40 5.42
N ARG A 625 -19.83 27.67 5.41
CA ARG A 625 -20.68 28.79 5.02
C ARG A 625 -20.23 29.29 3.64
N THR A 626 -21.12 29.21 2.66
CA THR A 626 -20.84 29.59 1.27
C THR A 626 -21.81 30.68 0.83
N ARG A 627 -21.30 31.74 0.21
CA ARG A 627 -22.15 32.81 -0.31
C ARG A 627 -22.88 32.36 -1.58
N THR A 628 -24.18 32.57 -1.63
CA THR A 628 -25.02 32.09 -2.74
C THR A 628 -24.85 32.91 -4.02
N SER A 629 -24.40 34.17 -3.93
CA SER A 629 -24.23 35.04 -5.10
C SER A 629 -23.04 34.64 -5.98
N ASP A 630 -21.87 34.42 -5.38
CA ASP A 630 -20.59 34.18 -6.06
C ASP A 630 -19.99 32.80 -5.78
N GLY A 631 -20.59 32.02 -4.87
CA GLY A 631 -20.13 30.69 -4.49
C GLY A 631 -18.85 30.67 -3.69
N ALA A 632 -18.44 31.84 -3.18
CA ALA A 632 -17.27 31.94 -2.32
C ALA A 632 -17.56 31.21 -1.00
N VAL A 633 -16.74 30.20 -0.70
CA VAL A 633 -16.65 29.63 0.65
C VAL A 633 -16.05 30.71 1.54
N LEU A 634 -16.65 30.95 2.70
CA LEU A 634 -16.23 32.03 3.60
C LEU A 634 -15.48 31.51 4.81
N ASP A 635 -16.01 30.46 5.43
CA ASP A 635 -15.47 29.86 6.64
C ASP A 635 -16.10 28.48 6.89
N ARG A 636 -15.59 27.77 7.90
CA ARG A 636 -16.32 26.67 8.54
C ARG A 636 -16.63 26.96 10.00
N SER A 637 -17.72 26.37 10.48
CA SER A 637 -18.01 26.20 11.92
C SER A 637 -17.73 24.76 12.32
N PRO A 638 -16.85 24.49 13.31
CA PRO A 638 -16.72 23.16 13.88
C PRO A 638 -18.04 22.69 14.51
N THR A 639 -18.33 21.40 14.40
CA THR A 639 -19.47 20.76 15.07
C THR A 639 -18.98 19.80 16.14
N PRO A 640 -19.73 19.63 17.25
CA PRO A 640 -19.34 18.72 18.34
C PRO A 640 -19.47 17.22 17.99
N PHE A 641 -20.13 16.91 16.87
CA PHE A 641 -20.33 15.56 16.34
C PHE A 641 -20.39 15.62 14.80
N SER A 642 -20.37 14.46 14.13
CA SER A 642 -20.58 14.36 12.69
C SER A 642 -21.97 14.87 12.35
N ALA A 643 -22.08 15.94 11.56
CA ALA A 643 -23.38 16.46 11.15
C ALA A 643 -24.00 15.60 10.03
N SER A 644 -24.23 14.30 10.26
CA SER A 644 -24.71 13.37 9.22
C SER A 644 -26.19 13.53 8.88
N GLY A 645 -26.98 14.10 9.79
CA GLY A 645 -28.39 14.37 9.57
C GLY A 645 -28.63 15.72 8.87
N TYR A 646 -29.75 16.36 9.20
CA TYR A 646 -30.19 17.57 8.51
C TYR A 646 -29.87 18.86 9.28
N LEU A 647 -29.70 19.94 8.51
CA LEU A 647 -29.50 21.31 8.98
C LEU A 647 -30.78 22.13 8.80
N ARG A 648 -31.06 23.05 9.74
CA ARG A 648 -32.14 24.05 9.66
C ARG A 648 -31.64 25.39 10.22
N VAL A 649 -32.02 26.50 9.60
CA VAL A 649 -31.80 27.85 10.17
C VAL A 649 -33.08 28.25 10.90
N SER A 650 -32.95 28.91 12.06
CA SER A 650 -34.10 29.43 12.80
C SER A 650 -34.85 30.51 12.01
N PRO A 651 -36.16 30.70 12.22
CA PRO A 651 -36.94 31.71 11.48
C PRO A 651 -36.48 33.16 11.69
N ASP A 652 -35.75 33.46 12.75
CA ASP A 652 -35.13 34.76 13.00
C ASP A 652 -33.76 34.92 12.30
N GLY A 653 -33.22 33.83 11.72
CA GLY A 653 -31.93 33.78 11.04
C GLY A 653 -30.72 33.71 11.97
N SER A 654 -30.92 33.63 13.29
CA SER A 654 -29.84 33.81 14.27
C SER A 654 -29.18 32.53 14.75
N THR A 655 -29.79 31.37 14.51
CA THR A 655 -29.31 30.07 15.00
C THR A 655 -29.32 29.05 13.87
N LEU A 656 -28.24 28.29 13.75
CA LEU A 656 -28.18 27.08 12.93
C LEU A 656 -28.38 25.86 13.83
N ILE A 657 -29.34 25.02 13.47
CA ILE A 657 -29.70 23.80 14.15
C ILE A 657 -29.09 22.64 13.37
N VAL A 658 -28.37 21.78 14.09
CA VAL A 658 -27.71 20.60 13.55
C VAL A 658 -28.27 19.39 14.26
N VAL A 659 -28.84 18.45 13.51
CA VAL A 659 -29.29 17.17 14.05
C VAL A 659 -28.50 16.05 13.40
N ASP A 660 -27.99 15.14 14.21
CA ASP A 660 -27.44 13.87 13.79
C ASP A 660 -28.30 12.77 14.41
N SER A 661 -29.02 12.00 13.60
CA SER A 661 -29.91 10.93 14.06
C SER A 661 -29.38 9.61 13.52
N PHE A 662 -28.99 8.70 14.42
CA PHE A 662 -28.48 7.39 14.07
C PHE A 662 -28.97 6.36 15.08
N VAL A 663 -29.84 5.45 14.62
CA VAL A 663 -30.36 4.24 15.28
C VAL A 663 -30.35 4.30 16.81
N GLY A 664 -31.43 4.83 17.36
CA GLY A 664 -31.77 4.81 18.79
C GLY A 664 -31.20 5.96 19.61
N THR A 665 -30.37 6.84 19.04
CA THR A 665 -29.87 8.04 19.73
C THR A 665 -29.58 9.17 18.74
N ALA A 666 -30.22 10.31 18.95
CA ALA A 666 -29.93 11.53 18.21
C ALA A 666 -29.04 12.49 19.01
N ARG A 667 -28.36 13.39 18.31
CA ARG A 667 -27.64 14.53 18.88
C ARG A 667 -28.14 15.79 18.21
N ILE A 668 -28.32 16.84 19.01
CA ILE A 668 -28.70 18.17 18.51
C ILE A 668 -27.66 19.19 18.95
N ALA A 669 -27.31 20.10 18.05
CA ALA A 669 -26.52 21.28 18.34
C ALA A 669 -27.21 22.55 17.85
N LEU A 670 -27.05 23.63 18.61
CA LEU A 670 -27.47 24.98 18.27
C LEU A 670 -26.22 25.85 18.17
N ILE A 671 -25.98 26.38 16.98
CA ILE A 671 -24.83 27.24 16.67
C ILE A 671 -25.35 28.66 16.48
N ASP A 672 -24.85 29.60 17.29
CA ASP A 672 -25.16 31.02 17.13
C ASP A 672 -24.48 31.58 15.88
N LEU A 673 -25.25 32.29 15.04
CA LEU A 673 -24.80 32.85 13.76
C LEU A 673 -24.45 34.36 13.86
N ARG A 674 -24.65 35.00 15.01
CA ARG A 674 -24.42 36.44 15.21
C ARG A 674 -22.95 36.82 15.40
#